data_AF-A0A9D7KBR7-F1
#
_entry.id   AF-A0A9D7KBR7-F1
#
_cell.length_a   1.000
_cell.length_b   1.000
_cell.length_c   1.000
_cell.angle_alpha   90.00
_cell.angle_beta   90.00
_cell.angle_gamma   90.00
#
_symmetry.space_group_name_H-M   'P 1'
#
loop_
_entity.id
_entity.type
_entity.pdbx_description
1 polymer ?
#
loop_
_entity_poly.entity_id
_entity_poly.type
_entity_poly.pdbx_seq_one_letter_code
_entity_poly.pdbx_strand_id
1 'polypeptide(L)'
;MLLKKYLLFTLLVLCIQLSYSQDKIFINHGFWDVASNWSPAGVPTSTQTVGIGSNYTCTIPAGYMAECAGLILTTNADIIIQHTGTLTVIATQIIFSPIRVYGGSTITNAGEIHAFGLMNTALILEALSTLTNQTTGIININKSNIGFASSGTVHNHGVINVGNTNDAQGSGLSLIGNFTNYQNASILIHKSSGVGIGSSGNFINQGTCQIAISGTVSTGIFVTTPFLNDTTGTITINSSINNGFNSNSSSAHVTNKGTISISYCNYGLTALFTNTNIGTISINNCTRGISLSYSGSASSNAGTIHIGNTGNISAYGIFQENNADLTNTGFLYIDNANFGMGINNPGTQFTNSGTVTIGNNANIGTTGIELYTSAILTNNIGGVIEINRCTGYAAMAIANFPTLNNSGTIKMGNLQNIGGGIISWWSSQITNTSTGIMEINRSSWVGILVDQSGTLFNNSGTITGGNLAPLARLIYCQSGGDFNNTISGTINGNDLSVLFIGIDGSGTNFNNTGLITGGNTASIAEFGIHILNNAIFSNLANGSMTINRVNGFWWSRAISVVLGVFNNSGSIQIGNIASCGYGVYVEDDFNNNAGASIHVDNISGAAVVCHYTTCHFQNWGNIVIGNSTSIGAEGVGVHNNSLFVNHSSGTITVNRANIHWYSAGVRNSAGGIVNNSGSINIGNVIYCSRPMVCESNFNNLATGNITINTGTYSAIELVNTSHFQNSGNIIIGNVTGSSEYGIRIDQNSTFTNNSTGDVEINRINFYWWSKAIYIPVGTLNNSGDITIGNLFLCSFGIYYDDDFNNLAGGNITINRITYSGIESHNVTAAGTNNGNINIGNNVGCGYFGMSIVDNSTFVNQSGGIIEINNATTNWHSAGVFVKTALFTNGGIIRFGTIANLNLGIQLGENTTDTGTFINNGTLEFDRISDFNRAAIFCDVNTIFTNNPTGIIKFGYSQPVQIAFRGGGTTTNFGQLLCKNIAFSTVMTGQTLYNKTGSTFKVFAGFTNYIDGTLMQATGGIFIVDGTLYNFGTVIGTVN
;
A
#
# COMPACT_ATOMS: atom_id res chain seq x y z
N MET A 1 -5.51 112.23 -9.35
CA MET A 1 -4.43 112.54 -10.33
C MET A 1 -3.20 111.64 -10.19
N LEU A 2 -2.82 111.21 -8.97
CA LEU A 2 -1.75 110.21 -8.75
C LEU A 2 -2.01 108.83 -9.40
N LEU A 3 -3.27 108.37 -9.43
CA LEU A 3 -3.64 107.04 -9.97
C LEU A 3 -3.43 106.89 -11.50
N LYS A 4 -3.56 107.96 -12.29
CA LYS A 4 -3.32 107.94 -13.75
C LYS A 4 -1.84 107.86 -14.12
N LYS A 5 -0.94 108.43 -13.30
CA LYS A 5 0.52 108.35 -13.54
C LYS A 5 1.09 106.99 -13.16
N TYR A 6 0.55 106.35 -12.12
CA TYR A 6 0.87 104.95 -11.82
C TYR A 6 0.42 104.04 -12.97
N LEU A 7 -0.85 104.10 -13.41
CA LEU A 7 -1.35 103.23 -14.48
C LEU A 7 -0.55 103.35 -15.79
N LEU A 8 -0.16 104.56 -16.19
CA LEU A 8 0.62 104.77 -17.42
C LEU A 8 2.07 104.27 -17.28
N PHE A 9 2.67 104.42 -16.09
CA PHE A 9 4.00 103.87 -15.80
C PHE A 9 3.96 102.34 -15.71
N THR A 10 2.92 101.74 -15.12
CA THR A 10 2.72 100.29 -15.13
C THR A 10 2.45 99.76 -16.54
N LEU A 11 1.68 100.48 -17.38
CA LEU A 11 1.45 100.07 -18.78
C LEU A 11 2.73 100.19 -19.62
N LEU A 12 3.53 101.24 -19.43
CA LEU A 12 4.80 101.41 -20.13
C LEU A 12 5.83 100.36 -19.68
N VAL A 13 5.90 100.06 -18.39
CA VAL A 13 6.73 98.97 -17.86
C VAL A 13 6.21 97.61 -18.37
N LEU A 14 4.89 97.39 -18.46
CA LEU A 14 4.32 96.18 -19.09
C LEU A 14 4.65 96.10 -20.58
N CYS A 15 4.51 97.18 -21.35
CA CYS A 15 4.79 97.20 -22.78
C CYS A 15 6.30 97.03 -23.06
N ILE A 16 7.18 97.61 -22.24
CA ILE A 16 8.63 97.41 -22.34
C ILE A 16 8.99 95.97 -21.95
N GLN A 17 8.35 95.38 -20.93
CA GLN A 17 8.55 93.97 -20.60
C GLN A 17 8.01 93.02 -21.68
N LEU A 18 6.88 93.33 -22.33
CA LEU A 18 6.33 92.56 -23.44
C LEU A 18 7.14 92.71 -24.75
N SER A 19 7.87 93.82 -24.92
CA SER A 19 8.76 94.02 -26.07
C SER A 19 10.14 93.38 -25.88
N TYR A 20 10.60 93.25 -24.63
CA TYR A 20 11.85 92.56 -24.28
C TYR A 20 11.71 91.04 -24.13
N SER A 21 10.48 90.48 -24.19
CA SER A 21 10.24 89.04 -24.12
C SER A 21 9.79 88.42 -25.46
N GLN A 22 9.92 89.11 -26.60
CA GLN A 22 9.80 88.42 -27.88
C GLN A 22 11.05 87.55 -28.07
N ASP A 23 10.88 86.23 -27.91
CA ASP A 23 11.87 85.24 -28.33
C ASP A 23 12.27 85.54 -29.78
N LYS A 24 13.49 86.07 -29.97
CA LYS A 24 14.06 86.23 -31.31
C LYS A 24 14.40 84.84 -31.81
N ILE A 25 13.56 84.29 -32.67
CA ILE A 25 13.82 83.02 -33.36
C ILE A 25 14.86 83.29 -34.45
N PHE A 26 16.07 82.76 -34.28
CA PHE A 26 17.12 82.83 -35.30
C PHE A 26 16.89 81.75 -36.35
N ILE A 27 16.71 82.12 -37.62
CA ILE A 27 16.50 81.16 -38.73
C ILE A 27 17.84 80.89 -39.44
N ASN A 28 18.24 79.62 -39.59
CA ASN A 28 19.46 79.21 -40.33
C ASN A 28 19.17 78.54 -41.68
N HIS A 29 20.04 78.79 -42.67
CA HIS A 29 20.34 77.89 -43.79
C HIS A 29 21.87 77.69 -43.96
N GLY A 30 22.39 76.46 -43.88
CA GLY A 30 23.83 76.16 -44.04
C GLY A 30 24.57 75.76 -42.76
N PHE A 31 25.82 76.18 -42.57
CA PHE A 31 26.61 75.85 -41.37
C PHE A 31 26.24 76.73 -40.16
N TRP A 32 26.25 76.14 -38.96
CA TRP A 32 25.89 76.81 -37.69
C TRP A 32 26.89 77.92 -37.31
N ASP A 33 28.17 77.72 -37.58
CA ASP A 33 29.29 78.60 -37.18
C ASP A 33 29.45 79.84 -38.08
N VAL A 34 28.71 79.91 -39.19
CA VAL A 34 28.77 81.02 -40.15
C VAL A 34 27.68 82.04 -39.80
N ALA A 35 28.08 83.19 -39.23
CA ALA A 35 27.16 84.24 -38.76
C ALA A 35 26.16 84.75 -39.83
N SER A 36 26.54 84.75 -41.12
CA SER A 36 25.68 85.18 -42.23
C SER A 36 24.56 84.21 -42.58
N ASN A 37 24.62 82.97 -42.09
CA ASN A 37 23.56 81.98 -42.31
C ASN A 37 22.35 82.21 -41.41
N TRP A 38 22.48 83.08 -40.39
CA TRP A 38 21.46 83.39 -39.40
C TRP A 38 20.71 84.68 -39.70
N SER A 39 19.42 84.72 -39.36
CA SER A 39 18.60 85.95 -39.38
C SER A 39 17.96 86.20 -38.02
N PRO A 40 18.27 87.32 -37.33
CA PRO A 40 19.26 88.34 -37.70
C PRO A 40 20.69 87.79 -37.71
N ALA A 41 21.60 88.41 -38.49
CA ALA A 41 22.98 87.93 -38.64
C ALA A 41 23.71 87.87 -37.29
N GLY A 42 24.29 86.71 -36.97
CA GLY A 42 24.95 86.42 -35.71
C GLY A 42 24.77 84.97 -35.31
N VAL A 43 25.85 84.31 -34.88
CA VAL A 43 25.78 82.94 -34.37
C VAL A 43 24.99 82.92 -33.05
N PRO A 44 23.97 82.07 -32.88
CA PRO A 44 23.20 81.95 -31.66
C PRO A 44 24.06 81.59 -30.45
N THR A 45 23.63 82.07 -29.29
CA THR A 45 24.22 81.80 -27.98
C THR A 45 23.26 80.99 -27.11
N SER A 46 23.75 80.44 -25.99
CA SER A 46 22.97 79.69 -24.99
C SER A 46 21.74 80.40 -24.39
N THR A 47 21.50 81.68 -24.70
CA THR A 47 20.33 82.45 -24.27
C THR A 47 19.25 82.59 -25.34
N GLN A 48 19.48 82.12 -26.56
CA GLN A 48 18.63 82.38 -27.72
C GLN A 48 17.96 81.11 -28.24
N THR A 49 16.67 81.19 -28.55
CA THR A 49 15.94 80.11 -29.23
C THR A 49 16.20 80.18 -30.73
N VAL A 50 16.48 79.03 -31.32
CA VAL A 50 16.86 78.85 -32.71
C VAL A 50 15.77 78.10 -33.46
N GLY A 51 15.45 78.55 -34.68
CA GLY A 51 14.59 77.85 -35.63
C GLY A 51 15.36 77.41 -36.87
N ILE A 52 15.13 76.19 -37.36
CA ILE A 52 15.53 75.80 -38.72
C ILE A 52 14.26 75.83 -39.57
N GLY A 53 14.27 76.74 -40.56
CA GLY A 53 13.12 76.95 -41.44
C GLY A 53 12.88 75.77 -42.38
N SER A 54 11.68 75.70 -42.94
CA SER A 54 11.23 74.54 -43.71
C SER A 54 12.10 74.29 -44.93
N ASN A 55 12.47 73.03 -45.16
CA ASN A 55 13.35 72.60 -46.25
C ASN A 55 14.79 73.15 -46.19
N TYR A 56 15.22 73.68 -45.04
CA TYR A 56 16.61 74.04 -44.81
C TYR A 56 17.34 72.94 -44.06
N THR A 57 18.62 72.78 -44.39
CA THR A 57 19.57 71.94 -43.65
C THR A 57 20.53 72.85 -42.90
N CYS A 58 20.62 72.67 -41.58
CA CYS A 58 21.64 73.27 -40.74
C CYS A 58 22.72 72.22 -40.41
N THR A 59 24.00 72.56 -40.56
CA THR A 59 25.11 71.65 -40.23
C THR A 59 25.97 72.23 -39.10
N ILE A 60 26.20 71.45 -38.05
CA ILE A 60 27.20 71.73 -37.01
C ILE A 60 28.49 71.00 -37.43
N PRO A 61 29.55 71.72 -37.82
CA PRO A 61 30.80 71.11 -38.29
C PRO A 61 31.50 70.28 -37.20
N ALA A 62 32.39 69.39 -37.64
CA ALA A 62 33.28 68.67 -36.74
C ALA A 62 34.11 69.64 -35.87
N GLY A 63 34.25 69.32 -34.58
CA GLY A 63 34.99 70.12 -33.60
C GLY A 63 34.32 71.43 -33.16
N TYR A 64 33.14 71.77 -33.71
CA TYR A 64 32.43 72.99 -33.37
C TYR A 64 31.37 72.76 -32.27
N MET A 65 31.23 73.74 -31.36
CA MET A 65 30.20 73.74 -30.32
C MET A 65 29.12 74.80 -30.63
N ALA A 66 27.93 74.33 -30.95
CA ALA A 66 26.72 75.12 -31.09
C ALA A 66 26.00 75.23 -29.74
N GLU A 67 25.63 76.43 -29.33
CA GLU A 67 24.85 76.66 -28.11
C GLU A 67 23.54 77.41 -28.40
N CYS A 68 22.44 77.00 -27.78
CA CYS A 68 21.16 77.73 -27.82
C CYS A 68 20.33 77.52 -26.54
N ALA A 69 19.31 78.35 -26.32
CA ALA A 69 18.31 78.14 -25.26
C ALA A 69 17.19 77.17 -25.71
N GLY A 70 16.97 77.08 -27.03
CA GLY A 70 16.02 76.17 -27.65
C GLY A 70 16.33 75.98 -29.14
N LEU A 71 15.86 74.90 -29.73
CA LEU A 71 16.01 74.49 -31.11
C LEU A 71 14.65 73.97 -31.62
N ILE A 72 14.15 74.59 -32.68
CA ILE A 72 12.88 74.25 -33.32
C ILE A 72 13.15 73.91 -34.79
N LEU A 73 12.92 72.66 -35.20
CA LEU A 73 12.95 72.27 -36.61
C LEU A 73 11.51 72.32 -37.14
N THR A 74 11.23 73.27 -38.03
CA THR A 74 9.94 73.35 -38.74
C THR A 74 9.83 72.27 -39.83
N THR A 75 8.63 71.99 -40.35
CA THR A 75 8.37 70.91 -41.31
C THR A 75 9.44 70.74 -42.40
N ASN A 76 9.94 69.51 -42.57
CA ASN A 76 11.02 69.13 -43.50
C ASN A 76 12.36 69.88 -43.29
N ALA A 77 12.65 70.38 -42.10
CA ALA A 77 13.95 70.94 -41.77
C ALA A 77 14.92 69.83 -41.33
N ASP A 78 16.20 69.98 -41.65
CA ASP A 78 17.23 69.03 -41.26
C ASP A 78 18.28 69.70 -40.39
N ILE A 79 18.77 68.98 -39.38
CA ILE A 79 19.99 69.31 -38.68
C ILE A 79 20.97 68.14 -38.73
N ILE A 80 22.21 68.43 -39.12
CA ILE A 80 23.31 67.47 -39.21
C ILE A 80 24.39 67.89 -38.21
N ILE A 81 24.70 67.03 -37.25
CA ILE A 81 25.80 67.23 -36.31
C ILE A 81 26.91 66.27 -36.71
N GLN A 82 28.02 66.81 -37.21
CA GLN A 82 29.14 65.99 -37.67
C GLN A 82 29.92 65.37 -36.49
N HIS A 83 30.77 64.38 -36.79
CA HIS A 83 31.62 63.73 -35.81
C HIS A 83 32.42 64.77 -35.01
N THR A 84 32.44 64.66 -33.67
CA THR A 84 33.01 65.65 -32.71
C THR A 84 32.33 67.03 -32.65
N GLY A 85 31.33 67.31 -33.48
CA GLY A 85 30.47 68.49 -33.31
C GLY A 85 29.61 68.36 -32.05
N THR A 86 29.25 69.47 -31.42
CA THR A 86 28.42 69.47 -30.19
C THR A 86 27.27 70.46 -30.33
N LEU A 87 26.05 70.03 -30.02
CA LEU A 87 24.88 70.89 -29.83
C LEU A 87 24.52 70.93 -28.35
N THR A 88 24.65 72.07 -27.69
CA THR A 88 24.25 72.28 -26.29
C THR A 88 23.03 73.18 -26.21
N VAL A 89 21.94 72.65 -25.66
CA VAL A 89 20.67 73.35 -25.45
C VAL A 89 20.45 73.55 -23.95
N ILE A 90 20.44 74.80 -23.51
CA ILE A 90 20.35 75.19 -22.09
C ILE A 90 19.04 75.95 -21.84
N ALA A 91 18.03 75.26 -21.33
CA ALA A 91 16.77 75.91 -20.94
C ALA A 91 16.95 76.69 -19.62
N THR A 92 17.02 78.02 -19.71
CA THR A 92 17.14 78.91 -18.53
C THR A 92 15.79 79.20 -17.85
N GLN A 93 14.68 78.90 -18.53
CA GLN A 93 13.32 78.98 -18.01
C GLN A 93 12.58 77.65 -18.26
N ILE A 94 11.43 77.44 -17.63
CA ILE A 94 10.56 76.29 -17.91
C ILE A 94 9.99 76.47 -19.32
N ILE A 95 10.77 76.07 -20.32
CA ILE A 95 10.37 76.09 -21.73
C ILE A 95 9.66 74.78 -22.02
N PHE A 96 8.53 74.87 -22.71
CA PHE A 96 7.82 73.73 -23.26
C PHE A 96 8.65 73.14 -24.42
N SER A 97 9.60 72.26 -24.11
CA SER A 97 10.42 71.50 -25.05
C SER A 97 11.50 72.29 -25.81
N PRO A 98 12.74 72.36 -25.28
CA PRO A 98 13.79 73.15 -25.88
C PRO A 98 14.41 72.48 -27.11
N ILE A 99 14.23 71.18 -27.37
CA ILE A 99 14.44 70.64 -28.72
C ILE A 99 13.10 70.11 -29.22
N ARG A 100 12.55 70.71 -30.28
CA ARG A 100 11.29 70.28 -30.89
C ARG A 100 11.44 70.14 -32.40
N VAL A 101 11.00 69.01 -32.92
CA VAL A 101 11.11 68.64 -34.33
C VAL A 101 9.73 68.36 -34.90
N TYR A 102 9.29 69.21 -35.83
CA TYR A 102 7.97 69.13 -36.48
C TYR A 102 8.00 68.28 -37.76
N GLY A 103 6.83 67.75 -38.14
CA GLY A 103 6.67 66.66 -39.10
C GLY A 103 7.54 66.71 -40.37
N GLY A 104 8.15 65.57 -40.69
CA GLY A 104 9.01 65.37 -41.86
C GLY A 104 10.46 65.83 -41.70
N SER A 105 10.78 66.50 -40.59
CA SER A 105 12.13 67.00 -40.29
C SER A 105 13.07 65.88 -39.82
N THR A 106 14.38 66.07 -40.00
CA THR A 106 15.38 65.08 -39.57
C THR A 106 16.47 65.64 -38.66
N ILE A 107 16.86 64.85 -37.66
CA ILE A 107 18.10 65.04 -36.89
C ILE A 107 19.06 63.90 -37.28
N THR A 108 20.23 64.24 -37.80
CA THR A 108 21.34 63.28 -37.99
C THR A 108 22.48 63.64 -37.05
N ASN A 109 22.73 62.82 -36.03
CA ASN A 109 23.75 63.08 -35.02
C ASN A 109 24.92 62.10 -35.12
N ALA A 110 26.11 62.60 -35.46
CA ALA A 110 27.38 61.88 -35.37
C ALA A 110 28.31 62.42 -34.25
N GLY A 111 27.91 63.53 -33.61
CA GLY A 111 28.64 64.19 -32.53
C GLY A 111 27.87 64.10 -31.21
N GLU A 112 27.76 65.20 -30.46
CA GLU A 112 27.10 65.24 -29.16
C GLU A 112 25.88 66.17 -29.16
N ILE A 113 24.76 65.73 -28.57
CA ILE A 113 23.60 66.57 -28.24
C ILE A 113 23.46 66.61 -26.73
N HIS A 114 23.55 67.80 -26.15
CA HIS A 114 23.39 68.04 -24.73
C HIS A 114 22.13 68.86 -24.47
N ALA A 115 21.16 68.32 -23.73
CA ALA A 115 19.98 69.07 -23.29
C ALA A 115 19.98 69.21 -21.76
N PHE A 116 20.10 70.45 -21.28
CA PHE A 116 20.20 70.81 -19.87
C PHE A 116 19.17 71.89 -19.49
N GLY A 117 18.83 71.97 -18.20
CA GLY A 117 17.94 73.00 -17.64
C GLY A 117 16.62 72.45 -17.10
N LEU A 118 15.77 73.29 -16.51
CA LEU A 118 14.45 72.87 -16.01
C LEU A 118 13.47 72.75 -17.18
N MET A 119 13.30 71.53 -17.69
CA MET A 119 12.51 71.28 -18.92
C MET A 119 11.29 70.43 -18.62
N ASN A 120 10.16 70.67 -19.29
CA ASN A 120 9.08 69.68 -19.28
C ASN A 120 9.49 68.45 -20.10
N THR A 121 9.87 68.61 -21.37
CA THR A 121 10.40 67.51 -22.20
C THR A 121 11.68 67.95 -22.87
N ALA A 122 12.82 67.27 -22.72
CA ALA A 122 14.09 67.80 -23.26
C ALA A 122 14.15 67.77 -24.79
N LEU A 123 13.71 66.66 -25.38
CA LEU A 123 13.62 66.48 -26.84
C LEU A 123 12.26 65.91 -27.22
N ILE A 124 11.57 66.56 -28.17
CA ILE A 124 10.34 66.08 -28.79
C ILE A 124 10.55 65.87 -30.29
N LEU A 125 10.32 64.63 -30.73
CA LEU A 125 10.24 64.26 -32.14
C LEU A 125 8.76 64.04 -32.51
N GLU A 126 8.16 64.92 -33.30
CA GLU A 126 6.76 64.75 -33.72
C GLU A 126 6.61 63.72 -34.84
N ALA A 127 5.37 63.30 -35.11
CA ALA A 127 5.04 62.30 -36.11
C ALA A 127 5.65 62.65 -37.48
N LEU A 128 6.05 61.62 -38.23
CA LEU A 128 6.77 61.70 -39.52
C LEU A 128 8.21 62.23 -39.44
N SER A 129 8.65 62.78 -38.32
CA SER A 129 10.03 63.22 -38.15
C SER A 129 10.95 62.03 -37.87
N THR A 130 12.24 62.17 -38.19
CA THR A 130 13.24 61.10 -38.00
C THR A 130 14.45 61.59 -37.19
N LEU A 131 14.88 60.80 -36.21
CA LEU A 131 16.17 61.00 -35.54
C LEU A 131 17.08 59.81 -35.82
N THR A 132 18.26 60.06 -36.38
CA THR A 132 19.33 59.08 -36.57
C THR A 132 20.53 59.46 -35.71
N ASN A 133 20.73 58.75 -34.61
CA ASN A 133 21.94 58.87 -33.79
C ASN A 133 22.96 57.85 -34.29
N GLN A 134 23.99 58.29 -35.01
CA GLN A 134 25.02 57.44 -35.60
C GLN A 134 25.92 56.81 -34.54
N THR A 135 26.79 55.88 -34.94
CA THR A 135 27.63 55.07 -34.02
C THR A 135 28.47 55.89 -33.05
N THR A 136 29.00 57.05 -33.47
CA THR A 136 29.76 57.96 -32.60
C THR A 136 28.88 59.01 -31.91
N GLY A 137 27.59 59.02 -32.21
CA GLY A 137 26.64 60.00 -31.71
C GLY A 137 26.30 59.76 -30.23
N ILE A 138 26.34 60.82 -29.43
CA ILE A 138 25.95 60.81 -28.02
C ILE A 138 24.82 61.81 -27.81
N ILE A 139 23.76 61.41 -27.11
CA ILE A 139 22.66 62.28 -26.69
C ILE A 139 22.61 62.25 -25.16
N ASN A 140 22.97 63.35 -24.51
CA ASN A 140 22.94 63.52 -23.06
C ASN A 140 21.77 64.43 -22.65
N ILE A 141 20.84 63.91 -21.85
CA ILE A 141 19.65 64.63 -21.38
C ILE A 141 19.63 64.65 -19.85
N ASN A 142 19.54 65.81 -19.23
CA ASN A 142 19.48 65.95 -17.77
C ASN A 142 18.50 67.05 -17.33
N LYS A 143 17.93 66.92 -16.13
CA LYS A 143 17.00 67.89 -15.48
C LYS A 143 15.64 68.12 -16.17
N SER A 144 15.11 67.13 -16.89
CA SER A 144 13.79 67.21 -17.54
C SER A 144 12.70 66.44 -16.80
N ASN A 145 11.42 66.79 -16.95
CA ASN A 145 10.33 65.91 -16.53
C ASN A 145 10.22 64.68 -17.46
N ILE A 146 10.30 64.85 -18.77
CA ILE A 146 10.43 63.79 -19.76
C ILE A 146 11.77 63.95 -20.48
N GLY A 147 12.62 62.93 -20.46
CA GLY A 147 13.91 62.97 -21.15
C GLY A 147 13.72 63.17 -22.65
N PHE A 148 13.20 62.15 -23.30
CA PHE A 148 12.98 62.14 -24.74
C PHE A 148 11.58 61.62 -25.04
N ALA A 149 10.76 62.43 -25.72
CA ALA A 149 9.49 62.00 -26.28
C ALA A 149 9.56 61.90 -27.81
N SER A 150 9.01 60.83 -28.38
CA SER A 150 8.98 60.65 -29.84
C SER A 150 7.66 60.05 -30.31
N SER A 151 6.94 60.74 -31.19
CA SER A 151 5.93 60.16 -32.07
C SER A 151 6.44 59.92 -33.50
N GLY A 152 7.69 60.30 -33.80
CA GLY A 152 8.39 59.99 -35.05
C GLY A 152 9.21 58.68 -35.00
N THR A 153 10.10 58.51 -35.97
CA THR A 153 10.98 57.32 -36.07
C THR A 153 12.36 57.62 -35.51
N VAL A 154 12.88 56.72 -34.66
CA VAL A 154 14.21 56.85 -34.06
C VAL A 154 15.09 55.66 -34.42
N HIS A 155 16.27 55.95 -34.97
CA HIS A 155 17.34 55.00 -35.23
C HIS A 155 18.54 55.33 -34.33
N ASN A 156 18.78 54.53 -33.29
CA ASN A 156 19.92 54.71 -32.40
C ASN A 156 21.03 53.69 -32.70
N HIS A 157 22.16 54.15 -33.22
CA HIS A 157 23.40 53.40 -33.38
C HIS A 157 24.46 53.80 -32.33
N GLY A 158 24.30 54.95 -31.68
CA GLY A 158 25.22 55.50 -30.68
C GLY A 158 24.71 55.37 -29.25
N VAL A 159 24.96 56.39 -28.42
CA VAL A 159 24.61 56.41 -27.00
C VAL A 159 23.52 57.43 -26.71
N ILE A 160 22.48 57.03 -25.97
CA ILE A 160 21.47 57.92 -25.39
C ILE A 160 21.55 57.81 -23.87
N ASN A 161 21.93 58.88 -23.20
CA ASN A 161 22.05 58.98 -21.74
C ASN A 161 20.99 59.91 -21.18
N VAL A 162 20.20 59.43 -20.23
CA VAL A 162 19.16 60.21 -19.55
C VAL A 162 19.40 60.20 -18.04
N GLY A 163 19.48 61.39 -17.47
CA GLY A 163 19.49 61.61 -16.02
C GLY A 163 20.80 61.27 -15.30
N ASN A 164 21.94 61.25 -16.00
CA ASN A 164 23.24 60.88 -15.42
C ASN A 164 23.70 61.83 -14.30
N THR A 165 23.43 63.13 -14.43
CA THR A 165 23.84 64.13 -13.41
C THR A 165 22.71 64.56 -12.48
N ASN A 166 21.47 64.57 -12.98
CA ASN A 166 20.28 65.01 -12.25
C ASN A 166 19.05 64.26 -12.76
N ASP A 167 18.14 63.94 -11.85
CA ASP A 167 16.96 63.11 -12.09
C ASP A 167 16.07 63.64 -13.21
N ALA A 168 15.56 62.73 -14.05
CA ALA A 168 14.38 63.02 -14.85
C ALA A 168 13.12 62.89 -13.96
N GLN A 169 12.32 63.95 -13.82
CA GLN A 169 11.20 63.95 -12.85
C GLN A 169 9.98 63.10 -13.27
N GLY A 170 9.99 62.54 -14.46
CA GLY A 170 8.92 61.71 -15.03
C GLY A 170 9.51 60.54 -15.80
N SER A 171 9.31 60.49 -17.12
CA SER A 171 9.78 59.38 -17.95
C SER A 171 11.16 59.64 -18.56
N GLY A 172 12.02 58.62 -18.61
CA GLY A 172 13.30 58.70 -19.32
C GLY A 172 13.05 58.82 -20.82
N LEU A 173 12.41 57.80 -21.40
CA LEU A 173 11.93 57.78 -22.79
C LEU A 173 10.41 57.62 -22.82
N SER A 174 9.72 58.38 -23.68
CA SER A 174 8.28 58.30 -23.93
C SER A 174 8.01 58.17 -25.44
N LEU A 175 7.84 56.95 -25.91
CA LEU A 175 7.91 56.58 -27.32
C LEU A 175 6.54 56.16 -27.84
N ILE A 176 5.93 56.98 -28.68
CA ILE A 176 4.69 56.68 -29.41
C ILE A 176 4.99 56.16 -30.81
N GLY A 177 6.09 56.62 -31.42
CA GLY A 177 6.54 56.17 -32.74
C GLY A 177 7.48 54.97 -32.69
N ASN A 178 8.03 54.60 -33.85
CA ASN A 178 8.96 53.46 -33.96
C ASN A 178 10.33 53.83 -33.40
N PHE A 179 10.91 52.93 -32.60
CA PHE A 179 12.23 53.10 -32.04
C PHE A 179 13.06 51.83 -32.23
N THR A 180 14.23 51.97 -32.85
CA THR A 180 15.21 50.88 -33.01
C THR A 180 16.53 51.25 -32.34
N ASN A 181 16.93 50.48 -31.33
CA ASN A 181 18.26 50.51 -30.74
C ASN A 181 19.13 49.44 -31.42
N TYR A 182 20.02 49.82 -32.32
CA TYR A 182 20.83 48.89 -33.11
C TYR A 182 21.92 48.18 -32.29
N GLN A 183 22.50 47.13 -32.86
CA GLN A 183 23.64 46.43 -32.26
C GLN A 183 24.76 47.40 -31.88
N ASN A 184 25.36 47.20 -30.71
CA ASN A 184 26.39 48.06 -30.09
C ASN A 184 25.92 49.46 -29.64
N ALA A 185 24.68 49.86 -29.94
CA ALA A 185 24.11 51.09 -29.42
C ALA A 185 23.73 50.94 -27.93
N SER A 186 23.70 52.05 -27.19
CA SER A 186 23.39 52.05 -25.76
C SER A 186 22.30 53.06 -25.41
N ILE A 187 21.38 52.65 -24.54
CA ILE A 187 20.42 53.51 -23.85
C ILE A 187 20.70 53.39 -22.35
N LEU A 188 21.15 54.46 -21.73
CA LEU A 188 21.51 54.52 -20.32
C LEU A 188 20.56 55.48 -19.58
N ILE A 189 19.67 54.95 -18.75
CA ILE A 189 18.74 55.73 -17.93
C ILE A 189 19.18 55.59 -16.48
N HIS A 190 19.72 56.67 -15.91
CA HIS A 190 20.33 56.64 -14.58
C HIS A 190 19.29 56.81 -13.46
N LYS A 191 18.51 57.90 -13.53
CA LYS A 191 17.50 58.28 -12.54
C LYS A 191 16.27 58.87 -13.22
N SER A 192 15.08 58.34 -12.90
CA SER A 192 13.79 58.81 -13.41
C SER A 192 12.71 58.56 -12.36
N SER A 193 11.94 59.54 -11.89
CA SER A 193 10.90 59.24 -10.86
C SER A 193 9.65 58.54 -11.41
N GLY A 194 9.45 58.55 -12.73
CA GLY A 194 8.38 57.84 -13.43
C GLY A 194 8.86 56.55 -14.11
N VAL A 195 8.66 56.44 -15.43
CA VAL A 195 9.00 55.24 -16.20
C VAL A 195 10.40 55.38 -16.80
N GLY A 196 11.23 54.34 -16.79
CA GLY A 196 12.48 54.33 -17.56
C GLY A 196 12.18 54.48 -19.05
N ILE A 197 11.57 53.46 -19.65
CA ILE A 197 11.13 53.48 -21.06
C ILE A 197 9.61 53.23 -21.12
N GLY A 198 8.83 54.23 -21.49
CA GLY A 198 7.44 54.07 -21.87
C GLY A 198 7.32 53.95 -23.39
N SER A 199 6.77 52.85 -23.91
CA SER A 199 6.56 52.66 -25.35
C SER A 199 5.12 52.27 -25.69
N SER A 200 4.47 53.11 -26.48
CA SER A 200 3.22 52.81 -27.19
C SER A 200 3.42 52.70 -28.70
N GLY A 201 4.67 52.74 -29.19
CA GLY A 201 5.06 52.38 -30.55
C GLY A 201 5.89 51.08 -30.59
N ASN A 202 6.28 50.64 -31.79
CA ASN A 202 7.14 49.46 -31.92
C ASN A 202 8.55 49.79 -31.40
N PHE A 203 9.00 49.01 -30.41
CA PHE A 203 10.34 49.13 -29.86
C PHE A 203 11.15 47.88 -30.18
N ILE A 204 12.28 48.04 -30.86
CA ILE A 204 13.22 46.97 -31.20
C ILE A 204 14.56 47.27 -30.52
N ASN A 205 15.03 46.35 -29.69
CA ASN A 205 16.35 46.41 -29.06
C ASN A 205 17.29 45.32 -29.59
N GLN A 206 18.37 45.73 -30.23
CA GLN A 206 19.52 44.91 -30.62
C GLN A 206 20.80 45.30 -29.85
N GLY A 207 20.80 46.44 -29.16
CA GLY A 207 21.90 46.95 -28.36
C GLY A 207 21.71 46.75 -26.85
N THR A 208 22.31 47.65 -26.06
CA THR A 208 22.22 47.65 -24.60
C THR A 208 21.23 48.69 -24.11
N CYS A 209 20.33 48.29 -23.22
CA CYS A 209 19.46 49.17 -22.46
C CYS A 209 19.72 48.95 -20.96
N GLN A 210 20.21 49.95 -20.26
CA GLN A 210 20.39 49.93 -18.82
C GLN A 210 19.51 50.99 -18.16
N ILE A 211 18.69 50.57 -17.21
CA ILE A 211 17.71 51.41 -16.54
C ILE A 211 17.98 51.36 -15.03
N ALA A 212 17.90 52.54 -14.39
CA ALA A 212 18.16 52.76 -12.98
C ALA A 212 19.62 52.49 -12.58
N ILE A 213 20.59 52.99 -13.36
CA ILE A 213 22.03 52.77 -13.13
C ILE A 213 22.50 53.29 -11.76
N SER A 214 21.98 54.43 -11.30
CA SER A 214 22.44 55.11 -10.07
C SER A 214 21.28 55.63 -9.20
N GLY A 215 20.09 55.03 -9.32
CA GLY A 215 18.90 55.38 -8.55
C GLY A 215 17.77 54.37 -8.74
N THR A 216 16.54 54.82 -8.56
CA THR A 216 15.33 53.97 -8.69
C THR A 216 14.36 54.64 -9.64
N VAL A 217 13.65 53.83 -10.43
CA VAL A 217 12.51 54.29 -11.25
C VAL A 217 11.18 53.79 -10.70
N SER A 218 10.05 54.41 -11.02
CA SER A 218 8.75 53.84 -10.61
C SER A 218 8.47 52.52 -11.36
N THR A 219 8.67 52.53 -12.67
CA THR A 219 8.59 51.34 -13.53
C THR A 219 9.78 51.32 -14.49
N GLY A 220 10.44 50.18 -14.68
CA GLY A 220 11.56 50.06 -15.60
C GLY A 220 11.14 50.29 -17.04
N ILE A 221 10.35 49.36 -17.57
CA ILE A 221 9.79 49.43 -18.92
C ILE A 221 8.26 49.29 -18.84
N PHE A 222 7.56 50.18 -19.51
CA PHE A 222 6.10 50.16 -19.65
C PHE A 222 5.72 50.12 -21.13
N VAL A 223 4.98 49.10 -21.56
CA VAL A 223 4.62 48.93 -22.97
C VAL A 223 3.11 48.76 -23.15
N THR A 224 2.58 49.32 -24.25
CA THR A 224 1.17 49.13 -24.66
C THR A 224 1.03 48.51 -26.07
N THR A 225 2.16 48.38 -26.77
CA THR A 225 2.32 47.74 -28.09
C THR A 225 3.42 46.67 -28.05
N PRO A 226 3.59 45.87 -29.14
CA PRO A 226 4.64 44.87 -29.20
C PRO A 226 6.03 45.44 -28.94
N PHE A 227 6.79 44.72 -28.12
CA PHE A 227 8.17 45.04 -27.76
C PHE A 227 9.07 43.87 -28.11
N LEU A 228 10.15 44.11 -28.85
CA LEU A 228 11.10 43.09 -29.27
C LEU A 228 12.48 43.37 -28.67
N ASN A 229 12.94 42.49 -27.79
CA ASN A 229 14.37 42.38 -27.47
C ASN A 229 14.97 41.30 -28.38
N ASP A 230 15.70 41.72 -29.40
CA ASP A 230 16.28 40.84 -30.41
C ASP A 230 17.51 40.10 -29.86
N THR A 231 18.08 39.20 -30.68
CA THR A 231 19.11 38.21 -30.29
C THR A 231 20.32 38.79 -29.56
N THR A 232 20.81 39.96 -29.99
CA THR A 232 21.96 40.64 -29.37
C THR A 232 21.54 41.65 -28.30
N GLY A 233 20.25 41.88 -28.15
CA GLY A 233 19.68 42.86 -27.25
C GLY A 233 19.88 42.48 -25.79
N THR A 234 20.40 43.41 -25.00
CA THR A 234 20.54 43.28 -23.55
C THR A 234 19.71 44.37 -22.86
N ILE A 235 18.86 43.96 -21.93
CA ILE A 235 18.06 44.87 -21.09
C ILE A 235 18.41 44.57 -19.65
N THR A 236 18.82 45.60 -18.90
CA THR A 236 19.09 45.51 -17.46
C THR A 236 18.30 46.58 -16.72
N ILE A 237 17.49 46.17 -15.75
CA ILE A 237 16.69 47.04 -14.89
C ILE A 237 17.15 46.82 -13.47
N ASN A 238 17.97 47.73 -12.96
CA ASN A 238 18.66 47.55 -11.68
C ASN A 238 17.77 47.79 -10.46
N SER A 239 16.82 48.73 -10.55
CA SER A 239 15.93 49.06 -9.43
C SER A 239 14.67 49.75 -9.91
N SER A 240 13.51 49.26 -9.47
CA SER A 240 12.23 49.92 -9.72
C SER A 240 11.31 49.80 -8.50
N ILE A 241 10.48 50.80 -8.20
CA ILE A 241 9.56 50.73 -7.06
C ILE A 241 8.48 49.68 -7.31
N ASN A 242 7.84 49.73 -8.48
CA ASN A 242 6.68 48.90 -8.78
C ASN A 242 7.04 47.72 -9.68
N ASN A 243 7.27 47.96 -10.96
CA ASN A 243 7.46 46.91 -11.95
C ASN A 243 8.81 47.06 -12.63
N GLY A 244 9.55 45.96 -12.80
CA GLY A 244 10.68 45.93 -13.71
C GLY A 244 10.18 46.13 -15.13
N PHE A 245 9.30 45.24 -15.58
CA PHE A 245 8.69 45.29 -16.90
C PHE A 245 7.18 45.11 -16.78
N ASN A 246 6.40 46.08 -17.28
CA ASN A 246 4.94 46.09 -17.22
C ASN A 246 4.34 46.25 -18.62
N SER A 247 3.38 45.42 -18.96
CA SER A 247 2.46 45.64 -20.06
C SER A 247 1.06 45.80 -19.48
N ASN A 248 0.35 46.87 -19.83
CA ASN A 248 -1.03 47.06 -19.39
C ASN A 248 -2.09 46.74 -20.45
N SER A 249 -1.69 46.11 -21.55
CA SER A 249 -2.57 45.83 -22.68
C SER A 249 -2.40 44.40 -23.15
N SER A 250 -3.51 43.74 -23.49
CA SER A 250 -3.50 42.45 -24.18
C SER A 250 -2.84 42.53 -25.57
N SER A 251 -2.69 43.73 -26.13
CA SER A 251 -1.96 43.97 -27.38
C SER A 251 -0.44 44.14 -27.20
N ALA A 252 0.04 44.36 -25.97
CA ALA A 252 1.46 44.51 -25.71
C ALA A 252 2.08 43.16 -25.38
N HIS A 253 2.71 42.57 -26.41
CA HIS A 253 3.44 41.32 -26.33
C HIS A 253 4.94 41.56 -26.28
N VAL A 254 5.60 41.09 -25.22
CA VAL A 254 7.06 41.19 -25.05
C VAL A 254 7.71 39.95 -25.65
N THR A 255 8.38 40.10 -26.79
CA THR A 255 9.17 39.03 -27.39
C THR A 255 10.63 39.19 -26.99
N ASN A 256 11.18 38.21 -26.27
CA ASN A 256 12.58 38.17 -25.90
C ASN A 256 13.33 37.08 -26.66
N LYS A 257 14.36 37.49 -27.41
CA LYS A 257 15.37 36.63 -28.05
C LYS A 257 16.77 36.85 -27.48
N GLY A 258 16.99 37.95 -26.76
CA GLY A 258 18.25 38.31 -26.12
C GLY A 258 18.23 38.08 -24.61
N THR A 259 18.88 38.96 -23.86
CA THR A 259 18.96 38.89 -22.39
C THR A 259 18.15 40.00 -21.72
N ILE A 260 17.30 39.64 -20.76
CA ILE A 260 16.60 40.56 -19.86
C ILE A 260 17.00 40.24 -18.42
N SER A 261 17.50 41.22 -17.68
CA SER A 261 17.83 41.11 -16.26
C SER A 261 17.08 42.17 -15.46
N ILE A 262 16.35 41.75 -14.43
CA ILE A 262 15.50 42.62 -13.61
C ILE A 262 15.85 42.42 -12.14
N SER A 263 16.00 43.51 -11.40
CA SER A 263 16.28 43.45 -9.97
C SER A 263 15.65 44.56 -9.14
N TYR A 264 15.51 44.31 -7.84
CA TYR A 264 15.08 45.27 -6.82
C TYR A 264 13.74 45.93 -7.16
N CYS A 265 12.68 45.13 -7.19
CA CYS A 265 11.35 45.52 -7.65
C CYS A 265 10.18 44.86 -6.90
N ASN A 266 8.97 45.43 -6.92
CA ASN A 266 7.83 44.68 -6.40
C ASN A 266 7.44 43.53 -7.34
N TYR A 267 7.38 43.79 -8.64
CA TYR A 267 7.04 42.78 -9.65
C TYR A 267 8.09 42.78 -10.76
N GLY A 268 8.73 41.63 -11.01
CA GLY A 268 9.74 41.51 -12.06
C GLY A 268 9.16 41.74 -13.44
N LEU A 269 8.31 40.81 -13.87
CA LEU A 269 7.64 40.83 -15.16
C LEU A 269 6.12 40.72 -14.97
N THR A 270 5.41 41.80 -15.31
CA THR A 270 3.94 41.90 -15.35
C THR A 270 3.48 42.16 -16.79
N ALA A 271 3.78 41.22 -17.69
CA ALA A 271 3.45 41.34 -19.10
C ALA A 271 3.16 39.99 -19.76
N LEU A 272 2.38 40.02 -20.84
CA LEU A 272 2.33 38.92 -21.80
C LEU A 272 3.69 38.81 -22.49
N PHE A 273 4.28 37.62 -22.51
CA PHE A 273 5.62 37.45 -23.08
C PHE A 273 5.80 36.15 -23.87
N THR A 274 6.75 36.19 -24.80
CA THR A 274 7.38 35.03 -25.43
C THR A 274 8.88 35.11 -25.24
N ASN A 275 9.44 34.21 -24.43
CA ASN A 275 10.87 33.99 -24.34
C ASN A 275 11.25 32.88 -25.33
N THR A 276 11.97 33.20 -26.40
CA THR A 276 12.35 32.21 -27.43
C THR A 276 13.46 31.28 -26.92
N ASN A 277 13.78 30.23 -27.68
CA ASN A 277 14.78 29.21 -27.30
C ASN A 277 16.19 29.71 -27.01
N ILE A 278 16.54 30.91 -27.47
CA ILE A 278 17.81 31.58 -27.20
C ILE A 278 17.69 32.70 -26.16
N GLY A 279 16.45 33.08 -25.81
CA GLY A 279 16.17 34.15 -24.88
C GLY A 279 16.46 33.74 -23.43
N THR A 280 17.06 34.68 -22.68
CA THR A 280 17.31 34.53 -21.25
C THR A 280 16.61 35.64 -20.47
N ILE A 281 15.87 35.28 -19.43
CA ILE A 281 15.27 36.21 -18.47
C ILE A 281 15.79 35.87 -17.07
N SER A 282 16.30 36.86 -16.35
CA SER A 282 16.73 36.72 -14.96
C SER A 282 16.02 37.76 -14.09
N ILE A 283 15.42 37.32 -12.97
CA ILE A 283 14.67 38.17 -12.05
C ILE A 283 15.12 37.88 -10.62
N ASN A 284 15.60 38.89 -9.91
CA ASN A 284 16.17 38.75 -8.57
C ASN A 284 15.76 39.89 -7.64
N ASN A 285 15.78 39.66 -6.33
CA ASN A 285 15.50 40.71 -5.33
C ASN A 285 14.15 41.40 -5.57
N CYS A 286 13.12 40.66 -5.96
CA CYS A 286 11.79 41.20 -6.19
C CYS A 286 10.73 40.56 -5.29
N THR A 287 9.59 41.22 -5.08
CA THR A 287 8.51 40.62 -4.28
C THR A 287 7.86 39.45 -5.01
N ARG A 288 7.57 39.63 -6.31
CA ARG A 288 7.15 38.57 -7.22
C ARG A 288 8.06 38.53 -8.43
N GLY A 289 8.42 37.33 -8.89
CA GLY A 289 9.21 37.14 -10.09
C GLY A 289 8.40 37.50 -11.35
N ILE A 290 7.54 36.60 -11.77
CA ILE A 290 6.60 36.79 -12.89
C ILE A 290 5.18 36.83 -12.32
N SER A 291 4.39 37.82 -12.72
CA SER A 291 2.97 37.94 -12.37
C SER A 291 2.16 38.05 -13.66
N LEU A 292 1.39 37.01 -13.99
CA LEU A 292 0.58 36.95 -15.20
C LEU A 292 -0.86 37.33 -14.85
N SER A 293 -1.31 38.54 -15.17
CA SER A 293 -2.61 39.06 -14.69
C SER A 293 -3.66 39.30 -15.77
N TYR A 294 -3.37 38.99 -17.05
CA TYR A 294 -4.26 39.29 -18.17
C TYR A 294 -5.05 38.06 -18.62
N SER A 295 -6.37 38.13 -18.47
CA SER A 295 -7.28 37.04 -18.85
C SER A 295 -7.27 36.74 -20.33
N GLY A 296 -7.23 35.45 -20.68
CA GLY A 296 -7.30 34.97 -22.06
C GLY A 296 -6.02 35.20 -22.87
N SER A 297 -4.91 35.51 -22.20
CA SER A 297 -3.60 35.75 -22.83
C SER A 297 -2.64 34.61 -22.46
N ALA A 298 -1.85 34.14 -23.44
CA ALA A 298 -0.92 33.01 -23.26
C ALA A 298 0.54 33.46 -23.31
N SER A 299 1.26 33.29 -22.19
CA SER A 299 2.71 33.48 -22.14
C SER A 299 3.45 32.19 -22.47
N SER A 300 4.65 32.30 -23.05
CA SER A 300 5.44 31.15 -23.46
C SER A 300 6.93 31.30 -23.13
N ASN A 301 7.53 30.20 -22.70
CA ASN A 301 8.97 30.07 -22.51
C ASN A 301 9.52 28.87 -23.27
N ALA A 302 10.33 29.13 -24.28
CA ALA A 302 11.16 28.13 -24.96
C ALA A 302 12.64 28.25 -24.59
N GLY A 303 13.06 29.37 -23.98
CA GLY A 303 14.44 29.65 -23.58
C GLY A 303 14.70 29.37 -22.11
N THR A 304 15.51 30.21 -21.48
CA THR A 304 15.86 30.09 -20.06
C THR A 304 15.27 31.22 -19.23
N ILE A 305 14.59 30.87 -18.14
CA ILE A 305 14.11 31.81 -17.13
C ILE A 305 14.72 31.42 -15.78
N HIS A 306 15.41 32.35 -15.14
CA HIS A 306 15.91 32.25 -13.77
C HIS A 306 15.18 33.23 -12.86
N ILE A 307 14.57 32.72 -11.80
CA ILE A 307 13.90 33.52 -10.79
C ILE A 307 14.55 33.22 -9.44
N GLY A 308 15.09 34.26 -8.83
CA GLY A 308 15.74 34.18 -7.52
C GLY A 308 17.04 33.38 -7.49
N ASN A 309 17.79 33.33 -8.60
CA ASN A 309 19.05 32.59 -8.65
C ASN A 309 20.19 33.26 -7.86
N THR A 310 20.21 34.60 -7.78
CA THR A 310 21.24 35.38 -7.08
C THR A 310 20.69 36.32 -6.01
N GLY A 311 19.36 36.42 -5.88
CA GLY A 311 18.71 37.29 -4.91
C GLY A 311 17.35 36.75 -4.50
N ASN A 312 16.84 37.19 -3.35
CA ASN A 312 15.61 36.64 -2.80
C ASN A 312 14.37 37.05 -3.59
N ILE A 313 13.38 36.17 -3.63
CA ILE A 313 12.00 36.49 -4.00
C ILE A 313 11.13 36.42 -2.75
N SER A 314 10.49 37.54 -2.38
CA SER A 314 9.85 37.60 -1.06
C SER A 314 8.46 36.97 -0.99
N ALA A 315 7.76 36.76 -2.11
CA ALA A 315 6.43 36.15 -2.14
C ALA A 315 6.32 34.98 -3.12
N TYR A 316 6.35 35.23 -4.44
CA TYR A 316 6.08 34.20 -5.44
C TYR A 316 7.10 34.22 -6.57
N GLY A 317 7.61 33.05 -6.95
CA GLY A 317 8.42 32.93 -8.16
C GLY A 317 7.58 33.28 -9.39
N ILE A 318 6.52 32.50 -9.61
CA ILE A 318 5.47 32.79 -10.60
C ILE A 318 4.12 32.86 -9.91
N PHE A 319 3.36 33.90 -10.22
CA PHE A 319 1.97 34.03 -9.81
C PHE A 319 1.10 34.20 -11.05
N GLN A 320 0.19 33.25 -11.29
CA GLN A 320 -0.73 33.30 -12.42
C GLN A 320 -2.07 33.80 -11.89
N GLU A 321 -2.60 34.90 -12.37
CA GLU A 321 -3.91 35.43 -11.99
C GLU A 321 -4.82 35.49 -13.22
N ASN A 322 -6.13 35.55 -12.98
CA ASN A 322 -7.13 35.93 -13.99
C ASN A 322 -7.16 35.07 -15.27
N ASN A 323 -6.91 33.76 -15.24
CA ASN A 323 -6.90 32.89 -16.45
C ASN A 323 -5.84 33.27 -17.50
N ALA A 324 -4.63 33.63 -17.04
CA ALA A 324 -3.47 33.77 -17.91
C ALA A 324 -2.70 32.44 -18.01
N ASP A 325 -2.55 31.92 -19.23
CA ASP A 325 -1.92 30.61 -19.45
C ASP A 325 -0.40 30.76 -19.58
N LEU A 326 0.33 29.74 -19.12
CA LEU A 326 1.78 29.65 -19.28
C LEU A 326 2.17 28.31 -19.93
N THR A 327 2.89 28.38 -21.05
CA THR A 327 3.49 27.21 -21.70
C THR A 327 5.01 27.23 -21.55
N ASN A 328 5.59 26.20 -20.94
CA ASN A 328 7.03 26.02 -20.82
C ASN A 328 7.50 24.84 -21.69
N THR A 329 8.32 25.13 -22.70
CA THR A 329 9.07 24.15 -23.51
C THR A 329 10.59 24.27 -23.31
N GLY A 330 11.05 25.30 -22.60
CA GLY A 330 12.45 25.55 -22.26
C GLY A 330 12.79 25.19 -20.80
N PHE A 331 13.65 26.01 -20.19
CA PHE A 331 14.09 25.87 -18.80
C PHE A 331 13.50 26.97 -17.93
N LEU A 332 12.89 26.57 -16.82
CA LEU A 332 12.35 27.45 -15.79
C LEU A 332 12.96 27.06 -14.44
N TYR A 333 13.80 27.94 -13.88
CA TYR A 333 14.46 27.78 -12.59
C TYR A 333 13.91 28.77 -11.58
N ILE A 334 13.48 28.28 -10.43
CA ILE A 334 12.94 29.10 -9.34
C ILE A 334 13.65 28.74 -8.03
N ASP A 335 14.32 29.70 -7.43
CA ASP A 335 15.07 29.56 -6.18
C ASP A 335 14.80 30.77 -5.25
N ASN A 336 15.23 30.67 -3.99
CA ASN A 336 15.18 31.74 -2.98
C ASN A 336 13.80 32.40 -2.75
N ALA A 337 12.71 31.65 -2.90
CA ALA A 337 11.35 32.11 -2.60
C ALA A 337 11.00 31.90 -1.11
N ASN A 338 11.86 32.38 -0.20
CA ASN A 338 11.94 31.94 1.20
C ASN A 338 10.67 32.11 2.06
N PHE A 339 9.76 33.01 1.69
CA PHE A 339 8.54 33.28 2.46
C PHE A 339 7.25 32.92 1.73
N GLY A 340 7.33 32.40 0.50
CA GLY A 340 6.14 31.98 -0.22
C GLY A 340 6.39 30.81 -1.13
N MET A 341 5.91 30.90 -2.36
CA MET A 341 5.72 29.74 -3.24
C MET A 341 6.56 29.84 -4.51
N GLY A 342 6.98 28.69 -5.05
CA GLY A 342 7.64 28.64 -6.35
C GLY A 342 6.69 29.10 -7.46
N ILE A 343 5.58 28.37 -7.63
CA ILE A 343 4.49 28.70 -8.55
C ILE A 343 3.18 28.70 -7.78
N ASN A 344 2.41 29.78 -7.86
CA ASN A 344 1.03 29.84 -7.39
C ASN A 344 0.11 30.05 -8.60
N ASN A 345 -0.81 29.10 -8.79
CA ASN A 345 -1.81 29.09 -9.85
C ASN A 345 -3.22 28.91 -9.24
N PRO A 346 -3.98 29.99 -9.01
CA PRO A 346 -5.32 30.02 -8.51
C PRO A 346 -6.40 30.08 -9.63
N GLY A 347 -6.24 29.31 -10.73
CA GLY A 347 -7.35 29.10 -11.66
C GLY A 347 -7.01 29.03 -13.15
N THR A 348 -5.73 28.99 -13.53
CA THR A 348 -5.25 29.10 -14.93
C THR A 348 -4.62 27.80 -15.46
N GLN A 349 -4.25 27.76 -16.74
CA GLN A 349 -3.55 26.62 -17.32
C GLN A 349 -2.01 26.81 -17.29
N PHE A 350 -1.32 25.87 -16.66
CA PHE A 350 0.14 25.73 -16.77
C PHE A 350 0.48 24.44 -17.54
N THR A 351 1.08 24.59 -18.72
CA THR A 351 1.51 23.45 -19.56
C THR A 351 3.02 23.37 -19.60
N ASN A 352 3.58 22.24 -19.19
CA ASN A 352 5.01 21.98 -19.22
C ASN A 352 5.34 20.83 -20.18
N SER A 353 6.21 21.09 -21.15
CA SER A 353 6.93 20.09 -21.95
C SER A 353 8.45 20.25 -21.85
N GLY A 354 8.93 21.25 -21.12
CA GLY A 354 10.35 21.52 -20.86
C GLY A 354 10.76 21.08 -19.45
N THR A 355 11.72 21.78 -18.87
CA THR A 355 12.19 21.55 -17.50
C THR A 355 11.74 22.68 -16.58
N VAL A 356 11.11 22.32 -15.46
CA VAL A 356 10.80 23.21 -14.34
C VAL A 356 11.57 22.69 -13.13
N THR A 357 12.36 23.55 -12.51
CA THR A 357 13.18 23.20 -11.36
C THR A 357 12.95 24.23 -10.27
N ILE A 358 12.54 23.77 -9.09
CA ILE A 358 12.19 24.63 -7.96
C ILE A 358 13.01 24.19 -6.74
N GLY A 359 13.79 25.11 -6.18
CA GLY A 359 14.54 24.91 -4.94
C GLY A 359 15.78 24.02 -5.05
N ASN A 360 16.37 23.91 -6.26
CA ASN A 360 17.59 23.11 -6.47
C ASN A 360 18.86 23.81 -5.95
N ASN A 361 18.86 25.14 -5.87
CA ASN A 361 20.01 25.90 -5.36
C ASN A 361 19.75 26.49 -3.98
N ALA A 362 18.51 26.91 -3.69
CA ALA A 362 18.16 27.54 -2.43
C ALA A 362 16.75 27.18 -1.96
N ASN A 363 16.40 27.60 -0.74
CA ASN A 363 15.12 27.25 -0.12
C ASN A 363 13.93 27.90 -0.83
N ILE A 364 12.79 27.21 -0.74
CA ILE A 364 11.47 27.72 -1.06
C ILE A 364 10.69 27.68 0.25
N GLY A 365 9.93 28.74 0.54
CA GLY A 365 9.29 28.92 1.84
C GLY A 365 8.30 27.81 2.19
N THR A 366 7.09 27.90 1.65
CA THR A 366 5.97 27.05 2.05
C THR A 366 5.75 25.90 1.08
N THR A 367 5.50 26.22 -0.20
CA THR A 367 5.05 25.26 -1.21
C THR A 367 5.83 25.44 -2.51
N GLY A 368 6.20 24.33 -3.16
CA GLY A 368 6.81 24.37 -4.49
C GLY A 368 5.83 24.88 -5.55
N ILE A 369 4.75 24.12 -5.78
CA ILE A 369 3.64 24.48 -6.67
C ILE A 369 2.31 24.42 -5.92
N GLU A 370 1.54 25.49 -5.93
CA GLU A 370 0.16 25.53 -5.44
C GLU A 370 -0.81 25.64 -6.62
N LEU A 371 -1.76 24.72 -6.69
CA LEU A 371 -2.89 24.72 -7.61
C LEU A 371 -4.18 24.93 -6.81
N TYR A 372 -4.93 25.96 -7.15
CA TYR A 372 -6.14 26.35 -6.41
C TYR A 372 -7.30 26.67 -7.36
N THR A 373 -8.53 26.39 -6.95
CA THR A 373 -9.76 26.58 -7.75
C THR A 373 -9.74 25.76 -9.06
N SER A 374 -10.05 26.36 -10.21
CA SER A 374 -10.07 25.73 -11.54
C SER A 374 -8.69 25.57 -12.19
N ALA A 375 -7.60 25.60 -11.43
CA ALA A 375 -6.25 25.52 -11.96
C ALA A 375 -6.00 24.18 -12.66
N ILE A 376 -5.32 24.21 -13.81
CA ILE A 376 -4.92 23.02 -14.54
C ILE A 376 -3.40 23.03 -14.70
N LEU A 377 -2.73 21.99 -14.21
CA LEU A 377 -1.34 21.72 -14.53
C LEU A 377 -1.26 20.50 -15.44
N THR A 378 -0.65 20.66 -16.61
CA THR A 378 -0.37 19.56 -17.54
C THR A 378 1.13 19.42 -17.72
N ASN A 379 1.71 18.33 -17.23
CA ASN A 379 3.09 17.96 -17.49
C ASN A 379 3.12 16.91 -18.62
N ASN A 380 3.42 17.34 -19.83
CA ASN A 380 3.43 16.51 -21.03
C ASN A 380 4.57 15.49 -21.03
N ILE A 381 4.47 14.50 -21.92
CA ILE A 381 5.56 13.54 -22.18
C ILE A 381 6.85 14.30 -22.49
N GLY A 382 7.95 13.91 -21.84
CA GLY A 382 9.26 14.57 -21.92
C GLY A 382 9.42 15.78 -20.99
N GLY A 383 8.32 16.33 -20.47
CA GLY A 383 8.35 17.38 -19.46
C GLY A 383 8.90 16.87 -18.11
N VAL A 384 9.73 17.68 -17.47
CA VAL A 384 10.31 17.40 -16.15
C VAL A 384 9.92 18.51 -15.19
N ILE A 385 9.38 18.14 -14.03
CA ILE A 385 9.18 19.03 -12.88
C ILE A 385 10.00 18.46 -11.72
N GLU A 386 10.95 19.21 -11.21
CA GLU A 386 11.74 18.85 -10.03
C GLU A 386 11.54 19.88 -8.92
N ILE A 387 11.21 19.42 -7.71
CA ILE A 387 10.93 20.28 -6.56
C ILE A 387 11.72 19.77 -5.35
N ASN A 388 12.55 20.64 -4.80
CA ASN A 388 13.40 20.38 -3.64
C ASN A 388 13.30 21.53 -2.63
N ARG A 389 13.78 21.31 -1.39
CA ARG A 389 13.88 22.33 -0.33
C ARG A 389 12.59 23.13 -0.05
N CYS A 390 11.43 22.47 -0.18
CA CYS A 390 10.12 23.02 0.16
C CYS A 390 9.67 22.43 1.51
N THR A 391 10.21 22.93 2.62
CA THR A 391 10.04 22.30 3.94
C THR A 391 8.83 22.81 4.72
N GLY A 392 8.22 23.93 4.32
CA GLY A 392 7.12 24.53 5.09
C GLY A 392 5.81 23.75 5.02
N TYR A 393 5.45 23.21 3.84
CA TYR A 393 4.18 22.51 3.64
C TYR A 393 4.26 21.33 2.68
N ALA A 394 4.39 21.57 1.37
CA ALA A 394 4.35 20.53 0.34
C ALA A 394 5.23 20.88 -0.86
N ALA A 395 5.71 19.87 -1.59
CA ALA A 395 6.22 20.11 -2.93
C ALA A 395 5.09 20.56 -3.87
N MET A 396 3.91 19.93 -3.79
CA MET A 396 2.71 20.33 -4.52
C MET A 396 1.48 20.34 -3.60
N ALA A 397 0.77 21.46 -3.53
CA ALA A 397 -0.52 21.58 -2.86
C ALA A 397 -1.63 21.78 -3.89
N ILE A 398 -2.68 20.95 -3.84
CA ILE A 398 -3.70 20.84 -4.89
C ILE A 398 -5.09 20.89 -4.23
N ALA A 399 -5.80 22.01 -4.37
CA ALA A 399 -6.94 22.33 -3.50
C ALA A 399 -8.11 23.03 -4.22
N ASN A 400 -9.34 22.65 -3.89
CA ASN A 400 -10.60 23.22 -4.40
C ASN A 400 -10.82 23.03 -5.91
N PHE A 401 -11.05 21.80 -6.36
CA PHE A 401 -11.38 21.48 -7.77
C PHE A 401 -10.27 21.64 -8.86
N PRO A 402 -8.95 21.72 -8.58
CA PRO A 402 -7.95 21.80 -9.63
C PRO A 402 -7.65 20.44 -10.25
N THR A 403 -7.01 20.46 -11.41
CA THR A 403 -6.59 19.25 -12.13
C THR A 403 -5.08 19.20 -12.33
N LEU A 404 -4.46 18.08 -11.98
CA LEU A 404 -3.08 17.73 -12.35
C LEU A 404 -3.08 16.56 -13.34
N ASN A 405 -2.59 16.79 -14.55
CA ASN A 405 -2.37 15.77 -15.56
C ASN A 405 -0.87 15.55 -15.77
N ASN A 406 -0.35 14.41 -15.32
CA ASN A 406 1.06 14.06 -15.48
C ASN A 406 1.26 12.92 -16.48
N SER A 407 1.92 13.23 -17.59
CA SER A 407 2.48 12.28 -18.57
C SER A 407 4.00 12.36 -18.68
N GLY A 408 4.61 13.36 -18.03
CA GLY A 408 6.06 13.52 -17.93
C GLY A 408 6.60 12.96 -16.61
N THR A 409 7.71 13.54 -16.15
CA THR A 409 8.38 13.16 -14.89
C THR A 409 8.20 14.26 -13.84
N ILE A 410 7.75 13.89 -12.64
CA ILE A 410 7.72 14.74 -11.45
C ILE A 410 8.64 14.13 -10.39
N LYS A 411 9.62 14.92 -9.92
CA LYS A 411 10.61 14.52 -8.91
C LYS A 411 10.50 15.43 -7.70
N MET A 412 10.40 14.84 -6.52
CA MET A 412 10.20 15.57 -5.27
C MET A 412 11.16 15.06 -4.20
N GLY A 413 11.95 15.98 -3.64
CA GLY A 413 12.89 15.68 -2.56
C GLY A 413 14.09 14.80 -2.95
N ASN A 414 14.42 14.76 -4.24
CA ASN A 414 15.57 13.99 -4.76
C ASN A 414 16.92 14.56 -4.32
N LEU A 415 17.01 15.85 -3.97
CA LEU A 415 18.24 16.49 -3.47
C LEU A 415 18.21 16.81 -1.97
N GLN A 416 17.07 17.24 -1.45
CA GLN A 416 16.91 17.74 -0.07
C GLN A 416 15.49 17.50 0.45
N ASN A 417 15.30 17.64 1.75
CA ASN A 417 14.02 17.39 2.41
C ASN A 417 12.91 18.31 1.88
N ILE A 418 11.70 17.76 1.89
CA ILE A 418 10.43 18.45 1.64
C ILE A 418 9.46 18.18 2.80
N GLY A 419 8.45 19.03 2.96
CA GLY A 419 7.37 18.84 3.95
C GLY A 419 6.55 17.58 3.63
N GLY A 420 5.55 17.72 2.76
CA GLY A 420 4.89 16.66 2.02
C GLY A 420 5.31 16.62 0.54
N GLY A 421 5.00 15.53 -0.17
CA GLY A 421 5.12 15.47 -1.63
C GLY A 421 3.93 16.18 -2.29
N ILE A 422 2.91 15.43 -2.66
CA ILE A 422 1.62 15.93 -3.17
C ILE A 422 0.60 15.89 -2.04
N ILE A 423 -0.04 17.03 -1.77
CA ILE A 423 -1.14 17.11 -0.81
C ILE A 423 -2.37 17.62 -1.55
N SER A 424 -3.42 16.78 -1.59
CA SER A 424 -4.62 17.01 -2.41
C SER A 424 -5.90 16.92 -1.60
N TRP A 425 -6.80 17.89 -1.80
CA TRP A 425 -8.08 17.96 -1.09
C TRP A 425 -9.16 18.76 -1.83
N TRP A 426 -10.37 18.85 -1.24
CA TRP A 426 -11.56 19.54 -1.76
C TRP A 426 -11.82 19.27 -3.26
N SER A 427 -12.11 18.01 -3.60
CA SER A 427 -12.50 17.60 -4.96
C SER A 427 -11.46 17.81 -6.06
N SER A 428 -10.17 17.84 -5.69
CA SER A 428 -9.09 17.89 -6.67
C SER A 428 -8.97 16.59 -7.48
N GLN A 429 -8.51 16.71 -8.72
CA GLN A 429 -8.39 15.60 -9.67
C GLN A 429 -6.94 15.44 -10.09
N ILE A 430 -6.30 14.33 -9.73
CA ILE A 430 -4.94 14.02 -10.16
C ILE A 430 -4.94 12.79 -11.04
N THR A 431 -4.33 12.91 -12.23
CA THR A 431 -4.15 11.81 -13.16
C THR A 431 -2.67 11.67 -13.49
N ASN A 432 -2.07 10.56 -13.06
CA ASN A 432 -0.77 10.12 -13.54
C ASN A 432 -0.98 9.12 -14.69
N THR A 433 -0.76 9.54 -15.93
CA THR A 433 -1.02 8.69 -17.12
C THR A 433 -0.02 7.54 -17.21
N SER A 434 -0.22 6.60 -18.13
CA SER A 434 0.66 5.43 -18.30
C SER A 434 2.13 5.73 -18.59
N THR A 435 2.42 6.95 -19.06
CA THR A 435 3.79 7.43 -19.29
C THR A 435 4.32 8.29 -18.15
N GLY A 436 3.44 8.70 -17.24
CA GLY A 436 3.76 9.57 -16.11
C GLY A 436 4.62 8.85 -15.07
N ILE A 437 5.66 9.54 -14.61
CA ILE A 437 6.56 9.09 -13.55
C ILE A 437 6.48 10.10 -12.40
N MET A 438 6.27 9.61 -11.17
CA MET A 438 6.38 10.38 -9.94
C MET A 438 7.40 9.72 -9.02
N GLU A 439 8.47 10.44 -8.69
CA GLU A 439 9.50 10.02 -7.73
C GLU A 439 9.45 10.91 -6.50
N ILE A 440 9.28 10.31 -5.33
CA ILE A 440 9.12 11.03 -4.07
C ILE A 440 10.11 10.49 -3.05
N ASN A 441 10.94 11.37 -2.51
CA ASN A 441 11.95 11.05 -1.52
C ASN A 441 11.97 12.13 -0.44
N ARG A 442 12.54 11.82 0.73
CA ARG A 442 12.80 12.80 1.81
C ARG A 442 11.59 13.64 2.23
N SER A 443 10.38 13.08 2.13
CA SER A 443 9.18 13.71 2.68
C SER A 443 9.10 13.43 4.17
N SER A 444 9.04 14.51 4.96
CA SER A 444 8.97 14.45 6.42
C SER A 444 7.61 13.93 6.94
N TRP A 445 6.55 13.99 6.13
CA TRP A 445 5.21 13.61 6.55
C TRP A 445 4.57 12.50 5.68
N VAL A 446 4.37 12.79 4.39
CA VAL A 446 3.67 11.92 3.44
C VAL A 446 4.10 12.24 2.01
N GLY A 447 4.21 11.21 1.17
CA GLY A 447 4.51 11.35 -0.25
C GLY A 447 3.29 11.87 -1.02
N ILE A 448 2.15 11.21 -0.88
CA ILE A 448 0.88 11.58 -1.49
C ILE A 448 -0.22 11.50 -0.42
N LEU A 449 -0.88 12.63 -0.16
CA LEU A 449 -2.11 12.68 0.63
C LEU A 449 -3.31 12.94 -0.28
N VAL A 450 -4.32 12.08 -0.20
CA VAL A 450 -5.62 12.22 -0.87
C VAL A 450 -6.68 12.39 0.21
N ASP A 451 -7.14 13.61 0.42
CA ASP A 451 -8.03 13.96 1.52
C ASP A 451 -9.37 14.50 1.03
N GLN A 452 -10.42 14.26 1.80
CA GLN A 452 -11.78 14.77 1.64
C GLN A 452 -12.56 14.21 0.45
N SER A 453 -13.88 14.13 0.65
CA SER A 453 -14.83 13.67 -0.36
C SER A 453 -14.67 14.40 -1.70
N GLY A 454 -14.68 13.61 -2.78
CA GLY A 454 -14.59 14.07 -4.16
C GLY A 454 -13.17 14.20 -4.69
N THR A 455 -12.15 14.19 -3.82
CA THR A 455 -10.75 14.19 -4.24
C THR A 455 -10.42 12.82 -4.83
N LEU A 456 -9.85 12.82 -6.04
CA LEU A 456 -9.59 11.61 -6.81
C LEU A 456 -8.16 11.59 -7.33
N PHE A 457 -7.44 10.51 -7.03
CA PHE A 457 -6.13 10.23 -7.59
C PHE A 457 -6.20 8.98 -8.49
N ASN A 458 -6.00 9.15 -9.80
CA ASN A 458 -5.91 8.06 -10.77
C ASN A 458 -4.46 7.84 -11.18
N ASN A 459 -3.89 6.71 -10.80
CA ASN A 459 -2.56 6.27 -11.22
C ASN A 459 -2.64 5.19 -12.31
N SER A 460 -2.19 5.53 -13.50
CA SER A 460 -1.92 4.59 -14.60
C SER A 460 -0.43 4.48 -14.90
N GLY A 461 0.40 5.37 -14.36
CA GLY A 461 1.85 5.40 -14.55
C GLY A 461 2.63 4.81 -13.39
N THR A 462 3.86 5.29 -13.19
CA THR A 462 4.74 4.81 -12.10
C THR A 462 4.81 5.84 -10.97
N ILE A 463 4.56 5.39 -9.74
CA ILE A 463 4.85 6.12 -8.50
C ILE A 463 5.93 5.35 -7.75
N THR A 464 7.00 6.04 -7.36
CA THR A 464 8.11 5.45 -6.62
C THR A 464 8.46 6.30 -5.40
N GLY A 465 8.54 5.66 -4.24
CA GLY A 465 8.84 6.27 -2.96
C GLY A 465 10.08 5.68 -2.30
N GLY A 466 10.98 6.55 -1.84
CA GLY A 466 12.01 6.20 -0.84
C GLY A 466 13.17 5.38 -1.40
N ASN A 467 13.40 5.46 -2.71
CA ASN A 467 14.54 4.80 -3.35
C ASN A 467 15.86 5.54 -3.14
N LEU A 468 15.84 6.86 -2.91
CA LEU A 468 17.05 7.67 -2.72
C LEU A 468 17.34 7.99 -1.25
N ALA A 469 16.29 8.06 -0.43
CA ALA A 469 16.37 8.35 1.00
C ALA A 469 15.00 8.10 1.65
N PRO A 470 14.97 7.87 2.98
CA PRO A 470 13.73 7.56 3.67
C PRO A 470 12.65 8.63 3.50
N LEU A 471 11.40 8.18 3.51
CA LEU A 471 10.22 9.05 3.68
C LEU A 471 9.25 8.41 4.68
N ALA A 472 8.42 9.22 5.34
CA ALA A 472 7.58 8.70 6.42
C ALA A 472 6.46 7.77 5.91
N ARG A 473 5.64 8.23 4.96
CA ARG A 473 4.51 7.49 4.37
C ARG A 473 4.47 7.70 2.87
N LEU A 474 4.26 6.67 2.04
CA LEU A 474 4.17 6.92 0.60
C LEU A 474 2.79 7.45 0.21
N ILE A 475 1.72 6.70 0.45
CA ILE A 475 0.35 7.11 0.14
C ILE A 475 -0.49 7.10 1.42
N TYR A 476 -1.27 8.15 1.64
CA TYR A 476 -2.27 8.24 2.69
C TYR A 476 -3.58 8.77 2.10
N CYS A 477 -4.68 8.04 2.24
CA CYS A 477 -6.01 8.46 1.81
C CYS A 477 -6.89 8.67 3.03
N GLN A 478 -7.62 9.78 3.12
CA GLN A 478 -8.47 10.05 4.28
C GLN A 478 -9.75 10.85 3.96
N SER A 479 -10.69 10.86 4.90
CA SER A 479 -11.91 11.71 4.90
C SER A 479 -12.77 11.65 3.63
N GLY A 480 -12.80 10.51 2.92
CA GLY A 480 -13.56 10.32 1.67
C GLY A 480 -12.76 10.54 0.39
N GLY A 481 -11.43 10.67 0.46
CA GLY A 481 -10.56 10.72 -0.72
C GLY A 481 -10.41 9.34 -1.38
N ASP A 482 -10.44 9.31 -2.71
CA ASP A 482 -10.37 8.07 -3.50
C ASP A 482 -9.04 7.95 -4.25
N PHE A 483 -8.43 6.76 -4.18
CA PHE A 483 -7.22 6.44 -4.93
C PHE A 483 -7.46 5.20 -5.82
N ASN A 484 -7.18 5.34 -7.11
CA ASN A 484 -7.28 4.27 -8.09
C ASN A 484 -5.92 3.98 -8.73
N ASN A 485 -5.36 2.80 -8.46
CA ASN A 485 -4.24 2.26 -9.23
C ASN A 485 -4.79 1.39 -10.37
N THR A 486 -4.71 1.87 -11.61
CA THR A 486 -5.23 1.18 -12.80
C THR A 486 -4.30 0.05 -13.24
N ILE A 487 -4.71 -0.75 -14.23
CA ILE A 487 -3.98 -1.96 -14.66
C ILE A 487 -2.55 -1.71 -15.12
N SER A 488 -2.25 -0.54 -15.70
CA SER A 488 -0.87 -0.15 -16.06
C SER A 488 -0.14 0.56 -14.93
N GLY A 489 -0.87 0.94 -13.87
CA GLY A 489 -0.34 1.64 -12.72
C GLY A 489 0.61 0.78 -11.91
N THR A 490 1.77 1.35 -11.58
CA THR A 490 2.78 0.75 -10.70
C THR A 490 3.04 1.65 -9.51
N ILE A 491 3.03 1.08 -8.30
CA ILE A 491 3.38 1.77 -7.05
C ILE A 491 4.51 0.99 -6.38
N ASN A 492 5.66 1.64 -6.21
CA ASN A 492 6.84 1.08 -5.55
C ASN A 492 7.19 1.89 -4.30
N GLY A 493 7.25 1.27 -3.13
CA GLY A 493 7.66 1.94 -1.90
C GLY A 493 8.77 1.19 -1.19
N ASN A 494 9.87 1.87 -0.90
CA ASN A 494 11.01 1.34 -0.16
C ASN A 494 11.47 2.37 0.88
N ASP A 495 12.20 1.92 1.91
CA ASP A 495 12.80 2.79 2.94
C ASP A 495 11.79 3.73 3.60
N LEU A 496 10.73 3.15 4.19
CA LEU A 496 9.64 3.91 4.78
C LEU A 496 9.69 3.85 6.30
N SER A 497 9.74 5.02 6.95
CA SER A 497 9.91 5.08 8.40
C SER A 497 8.62 4.86 9.20
N VAL A 498 7.46 4.85 8.54
CA VAL A 498 6.16 4.55 9.16
C VAL A 498 5.44 3.49 8.35
N LEU A 499 4.78 3.86 7.24
CA LEU A 499 3.90 2.95 6.50
C LEU A 499 3.98 3.13 4.98
N PHE A 500 3.61 2.10 4.22
CA PHE A 500 3.57 2.18 2.76
C PHE A 500 2.27 2.78 2.23
N ILE A 501 1.12 2.19 2.53
CA ILE A 501 -0.21 2.70 2.14
C ILE A 501 -1.11 2.76 3.36
N GLY A 502 -1.66 3.93 3.65
CA GLY A 502 -2.60 4.16 4.74
C GLY A 502 -3.94 4.65 4.21
N ILE A 503 -5.04 4.14 4.76
CA ILE A 503 -6.40 4.52 4.36
C ILE A 503 -7.25 4.68 5.61
N ASP A 504 -7.91 5.82 5.74
CA ASP A 504 -8.59 6.22 6.96
C ASP A 504 -9.94 6.90 6.66
N GLY A 505 -10.96 6.57 7.43
CA GLY A 505 -12.22 7.29 7.44
C GLY A 505 -13.27 6.72 6.48
N SER A 506 -14.54 6.90 6.87
CA SER A 506 -15.68 6.39 6.13
C SER A 506 -15.79 7.04 4.75
N GLY A 507 -16.02 6.22 3.72
CA GLY A 507 -16.16 6.68 2.34
C GLY A 507 -14.84 6.88 1.60
N THR A 508 -13.69 6.63 2.25
CA THR A 508 -12.36 6.61 1.63
C THR A 508 -12.14 5.25 0.94
N ASN A 509 -11.86 5.25 -0.35
CA ASN A 509 -11.62 4.01 -1.11
C ASN A 509 -10.22 3.97 -1.73
N PHE A 510 -9.61 2.78 -1.71
CA PHE A 510 -8.43 2.49 -2.50
C PHE A 510 -8.69 1.28 -3.40
N ASN A 511 -8.66 1.49 -4.70
CA ASN A 511 -8.87 0.44 -5.70
C ASN A 511 -7.56 0.12 -6.41
N ASN A 512 -7.14 -1.15 -6.36
CA ASN A 512 -5.98 -1.64 -7.08
C ASN A 512 -6.37 -2.61 -8.20
N THR A 513 -6.02 -2.29 -9.44
CA THR A 513 -6.03 -3.23 -10.58
C THR A 513 -4.63 -3.41 -11.19
N GLY A 514 -3.65 -2.64 -10.73
CA GLY A 514 -2.27 -2.67 -11.21
C GLY A 514 -1.30 -3.36 -10.24
N LEU A 515 -0.03 -2.95 -10.31
CA LEU A 515 1.06 -3.50 -9.50
C LEU A 515 1.36 -2.62 -8.28
N ILE A 516 1.39 -3.24 -7.10
CA ILE A 516 1.85 -2.62 -5.85
C ILE A 516 3.01 -3.44 -5.30
N THR A 517 4.13 -2.79 -5.03
CA THR A 517 5.34 -3.43 -4.51
C THR A 517 5.93 -2.63 -3.36
N GLY A 518 5.97 -3.21 -2.17
CA GLY A 518 6.51 -2.61 -0.95
C GLY A 518 7.70 -3.39 -0.39
N GLY A 519 8.76 -2.67 -0.03
CA GLY A 519 9.90 -3.20 0.73
C GLY A 519 10.82 -4.18 -0.03
N ASN A 520 10.84 -4.10 -1.35
CA ASN A 520 11.65 -4.96 -2.21
C ASN A 520 13.15 -4.64 -2.17
N THR A 521 13.54 -3.40 -1.87
CA THR A 521 14.96 -3.00 -1.80
C THR A 521 15.39 -2.51 -0.41
N ALA A 522 14.48 -1.92 0.38
CA ALA A 522 14.74 -1.42 1.74
C ALA A 522 13.51 -1.61 2.64
N SER A 523 13.68 -1.51 3.96
CA SER A 523 12.62 -1.84 4.93
C SER A 523 11.46 -0.84 4.95
N ILE A 524 10.31 -1.33 5.38
CA ILE A 524 9.16 -0.55 5.82
C ILE A 524 9.03 -0.77 7.33
N ALA A 525 8.99 0.30 8.12
CA ALA A 525 9.13 0.18 9.57
C ALA A 525 7.91 -0.48 10.25
N GLU A 526 6.70 0.04 10.04
CA GLU A 526 5.53 -0.32 10.84
C GLU A 526 4.53 -1.16 10.04
N PHE A 527 3.97 -0.59 8.97
CA PHE A 527 2.89 -1.22 8.21
C PHE A 527 3.13 -1.19 6.70
N GLY A 528 2.83 -2.31 6.02
CA GLY A 528 2.70 -2.31 4.57
C GLY A 528 1.44 -1.55 4.18
N ILE A 529 0.29 -2.20 4.32
CA ILE A 529 -1.03 -1.61 4.09
C ILE A 529 -1.76 -1.50 5.43
N HIS A 530 -2.29 -0.32 5.76
CA HIS A 530 -3.04 -0.07 6.99
C HIS A 530 -4.38 0.58 6.67
N ILE A 531 -5.49 -0.04 7.12
CA ILE A 531 -6.86 0.41 6.87
C ILE A 531 -7.54 0.69 8.21
N LEU A 532 -8.18 1.86 8.30
CA LEU A 532 -8.75 2.44 9.52
C LEU A 532 -10.16 3.01 9.29
N ASN A 533 -10.97 3.04 10.34
CA ASN A 533 -12.18 3.87 10.47
C ASN A 533 -13.19 3.80 9.30
N ASN A 534 -13.64 2.60 8.95
CA ASN A 534 -14.57 2.22 7.89
C ASN A 534 -14.08 2.54 6.46
N ALA A 535 -12.77 2.66 6.27
CA ALA A 535 -12.18 2.73 4.94
C ALA A 535 -12.22 1.38 4.21
N ILE A 536 -12.16 1.42 2.88
CA ILE A 536 -12.23 0.23 2.02
C ILE A 536 -10.98 0.13 1.15
N PHE A 537 -10.26 -0.99 1.24
CA PHE A 537 -9.24 -1.39 0.27
C PHE A 537 -9.77 -2.50 -0.63
N SER A 538 -9.72 -2.33 -1.94
CA SER A 538 -10.10 -3.34 -2.92
C SER A 538 -8.94 -3.70 -3.85
N ASN A 539 -8.37 -4.89 -3.70
CA ASN A 539 -7.45 -5.48 -4.66
C ASN A 539 -8.26 -6.25 -5.71
N LEU A 540 -8.55 -5.65 -6.85
CA LEU A 540 -9.41 -6.21 -7.90
C LEU A 540 -8.69 -7.33 -8.68
N ALA A 541 -9.41 -8.03 -9.58
CA ALA A 541 -8.94 -9.29 -10.20
C ALA A 541 -7.56 -9.25 -10.88
N ASN A 542 -7.19 -8.11 -11.48
CA ASN A 542 -5.87 -7.91 -12.10
C ASN A 542 -4.82 -7.32 -11.15
N GLY A 543 -5.25 -6.91 -9.95
CA GLY A 543 -4.38 -6.33 -8.93
C GLY A 543 -3.37 -7.35 -8.43
N SER A 544 -2.10 -6.96 -8.43
CA SER A 544 -0.99 -7.75 -7.92
C SER A 544 -0.25 -6.98 -6.85
N MET A 545 -0.09 -7.59 -5.68
CA MET A 545 0.61 -6.98 -4.55
C MET A 545 1.76 -7.84 -4.08
N THR A 546 2.92 -7.22 -3.86
CA THR A 546 4.07 -7.84 -3.21
C THR A 546 4.51 -6.97 -2.04
N ILE A 547 4.58 -7.53 -0.83
CA ILE A 547 4.96 -6.80 0.38
C ILE A 547 6.06 -7.57 1.11
N ASN A 548 7.20 -6.91 1.29
CA ASN A 548 8.40 -7.45 1.91
C ASN A 548 8.95 -6.50 2.98
N ARG A 549 9.85 -6.99 3.83
CA ARG A 549 10.63 -6.19 4.80
C ARG A 549 9.80 -5.24 5.66
N VAL A 550 8.61 -5.67 6.08
CA VAL A 550 7.78 -4.93 7.04
C VAL A 550 8.15 -5.40 8.45
N ASN A 551 9.27 -4.93 8.97
CA ASN A 551 9.93 -5.54 10.14
C ASN A 551 10.68 -4.56 11.04
N GLY A 552 10.30 -3.28 11.06
CA GLY A 552 10.92 -2.29 11.96
C GLY A 552 10.59 -2.53 13.44
N PHE A 553 9.51 -3.26 13.75
CA PHE A 553 9.08 -3.59 15.10
C PHE A 553 8.53 -5.04 15.18
N TRP A 554 8.43 -5.56 16.40
CA TRP A 554 7.88 -6.89 16.67
C TRP A 554 6.37 -7.01 16.37
N TRP A 555 5.69 -5.89 16.24
CA TRP A 555 4.26 -5.79 15.91
C TRP A 555 4.00 -5.28 14.48
N SER A 556 5.03 -5.19 13.64
CA SER A 556 4.89 -4.77 12.24
C SER A 556 3.97 -5.71 11.47
N ARG A 557 3.15 -5.18 10.55
CA ARG A 557 2.12 -5.96 9.82
C ARG A 557 2.19 -5.66 8.33
N ALA A 558 2.30 -6.69 7.49
CA ALA A 558 2.27 -6.48 6.04
C ALA A 558 0.91 -5.93 5.59
N ILE A 559 -0.19 -6.47 6.10
CA ILE A 559 -1.55 -5.94 5.94
C ILE A 559 -2.21 -5.86 7.32
N SER A 560 -2.72 -4.69 7.68
CA SER A 560 -3.45 -4.41 8.93
C SER A 560 -4.82 -3.84 8.61
N VAL A 561 -5.88 -4.53 9.03
CA VAL A 561 -7.28 -4.09 8.88
C VAL A 561 -7.86 -3.81 10.26
N VAL A 562 -8.06 -2.54 10.59
CA VAL A 562 -8.50 -2.08 11.91
C VAL A 562 -9.75 -1.24 11.74
N LEU A 563 -10.92 -1.78 12.09
CA LEU A 563 -12.21 -1.10 11.87
C LEU A 563 -12.39 -0.72 10.38
N GLY A 564 -12.23 -1.63 9.43
CA GLY A 564 -12.35 -1.34 8.01
C GLY A 564 -12.52 -2.60 7.17
N VAL A 565 -12.56 -2.47 5.85
CA VAL A 565 -12.83 -3.61 4.95
C VAL A 565 -11.69 -3.80 3.96
N PHE A 566 -11.22 -5.05 3.86
CA PHE A 566 -10.29 -5.46 2.80
C PHE A 566 -10.94 -6.48 1.87
N ASN A 567 -11.04 -6.15 0.58
CA ASN A 567 -11.56 -7.04 -0.46
C ASN A 567 -10.45 -7.47 -1.41
N ASN A 568 -10.10 -8.75 -1.39
CA ASN A 568 -9.15 -9.34 -2.32
C ASN A 568 -9.86 -10.15 -3.40
N SER A 569 -9.73 -9.73 -4.66
CA SER A 569 -10.06 -10.51 -5.85
C SER A 569 -8.82 -10.82 -6.72
N GLY A 570 -7.68 -10.19 -6.42
CA GLY A 570 -6.42 -10.35 -7.15
C GLY A 570 -5.40 -11.26 -6.46
N SER A 571 -4.12 -10.98 -6.66
CA SER A 571 -3.01 -11.73 -6.04
C SER A 571 -2.25 -10.90 -5.00
N ILE A 572 -1.89 -11.55 -3.90
CA ILE A 572 -1.12 -10.98 -2.80
C ILE A 572 0.03 -11.93 -2.48
N GLN A 573 1.26 -11.41 -2.45
CA GLN A 573 2.45 -12.12 -2.01
C GLN A 573 3.15 -11.36 -0.89
N ILE A 574 3.39 -12.02 0.23
CA ILE A 574 4.01 -11.44 1.42
C ILE A 574 5.26 -12.25 1.77
N GLY A 575 6.37 -11.55 1.98
CA GLY A 575 7.62 -12.13 2.50
C GLY A 575 8.36 -13.06 1.52
N ASN A 576 8.15 -12.93 0.21
CA ASN A 576 8.85 -13.76 -0.77
C ASN A 576 10.35 -13.44 -0.92
N ILE A 577 10.77 -12.21 -0.62
CA ILE A 577 12.18 -11.78 -0.73
C ILE A 577 12.82 -11.72 0.66
N ALA A 578 12.10 -11.15 1.63
CA ALA A 578 12.63 -10.89 2.96
C ALA A 578 11.51 -10.74 3.99
N SER A 579 11.87 -10.97 5.24
CA SER A 579 10.89 -11.20 6.29
C SER A 579 10.01 -10.01 6.63
N CYS A 580 8.75 -10.29 6.92
CA CYS A 580 7.80 -9.35 7.53
C CYS A 580 7.52 -9.75 8.98
N GLY A 581 6.89 -8.86 9.75
CA GLY A 581 6.32 -9.15 11.07
C GLY A 581 5.19 -10.18 10.97
N TYR A 582 3.95 -9.71 11.10
CA TYR A 582 2.74 -10.44 10.74
C TYR A 582 2.44 -10.34 9.24
N GLY A 583 1.81 -11.37 8.69
CA GLY A 583 1.32 -11.35 7.30
C GLY A 583 0.06 -10.49 7.18
N VAL A 584 -1.09 -11.15 7.24
CA VAL A 584 -2.41 -10.52 7.21
C VAL A 584 -2.96 -10.48 8.63
N TYR A 585 -3.20 -9.28 9.16
CA TYR A 585 -3.70 -9.08 10.51
C TYR A 585 -5.02 -8.31 10.47
N VAL A 586 -6.07 -8.92 11.01
CA VAL A 586 -7.46 -8.48 10.84
C VAL A 586 -8.15 -8.31 12.19
N GLU A 587 -8.74 -7.14 12.38
CA GLU A 587 -9.58 -6.78 13.53
C GLU A 587 -11.05 -6.56 13.12
N ASP A 588 -11.36 -6.56 11.83
CA ASP A 588 -12.69 -6.32 11.25
C ASP A 588 -12.93 -7.21 10.01
N ASP A 589 -13.52 -6.71 8.92
CA ASP A 589 -13.86 -7.53 7.75
C ASP A 589 -12.69 -7.73 6.76
N PHE A 590 -12.39 -9.00 6.45
CA PHE A 590 -11.46 -9.37 5.38
C PHE A 590 -12.08 -10.43 4.46
N ASN A 591 -12.17 -10.12 3.17
CA ASN A 591 -12.77 -10.98 2.16
C ASN A 591 -11.72 -11.42 1.12
N ASN A 592 -11.35 -12.70 1.11
CA ASN A 592 -10.58 -13.30 0.03
C ASN A 592 -11.52 -13.97 -0.97
N ASN A 593 -11.90 -13.26 -2.03
CA ASN A 593 -12.93 -13.67 -2.99
C ASN A 593 -12.49 -14.88 -3.85
N ALA A 594 -13.46 -15.49 -4.53
CA ALA A 594 -13.20 -16.61 -5.43
C ALA A 594 -12.23 -16.19 -6.55
N GLY A 595 -11.26 -17.06 -6.85
CA GLY A 595 -10.18 -16.79 -7.82
C GLY A 595 -9.02 -15.95 -7.28
N ALA A 596 -9.18 -15.30 -6.13
CA ALA A 596 -8.11 -14.55 -5.48
C ALA A 596 -7.06 -15.47 -4.85
N SER A 597 -5.85 -14.96 -4.67
CA SER A 597 -4.75 -15.70 -4.03
C SER A 597 -3.99 -14.86 -3.00
N ILE A 598 -3.63 -15.49 -1.89
CA ILE A 598 -2.77 -14.95 -0.84
C ILE A 598 -1.63 -15.94 -0.62
N HIS A 599 -0.40 -15.48 -0.77
CA HIS A 599 0.81 -16.24 -0.50
C HIS A 599 1.59 -15.57 0.62
N VAL A 600 1.87 -16.28 1.70
CA VAL A 600 2.62 -15.76 2.84
C VAL A 600 3.78 -16.68 3.18
N ASP A 601 4.97 -16.12 3.10
CA ASP A 601 6.24 -16.78 3.39
C ASP A 601 7.08 -15.90 4.32
N ASN A 602 8.14 -16.47 4.91
CA ASN A 602 9.19 -15.75 5.64
C ASN A 602 8.70 -14.70 6.66
N ILE A 603 7.57 -14.89 7.33
CA ILE A 603 7.11 -13.97 8.38
C ILE A 603 7.80 -14.27 9.71
N SER A 604 7.77 -13.36 10.68
CA SER A 604 8.31 -13.59 12.03
C SER A 604 7.22 -13.87 13.07
N GLY A 605 6.02 -13.33 12.86
CA GLY A 605 4.79 -13.60 13.62
C GLY A 605 3.93 -14.69 12.97
N ALA A 606 2.61 -14.49 13.01
CA ALA A 606 1.61 -15.34 12.35
C ALA A 606 1.24 -14.88 10.93
N ALA A 607 0.87 -15.84 10.06
CA ALA A 607 0.66 -15.58 8.63
C ALA A 607 -0.69 -14.89 8.37
N VAL A 608 -1.74 -15.41 9.00
CA VAL A 608 -3.08 -14.85 8.99
C VAL A 608 -3.57 -14.80 10.43
N VAL A 609 -3.95 -13.61 10.91
CA VAL A 609 -4.47 -13.38 12.25
C VAL A 609 -5.85 -12.74 12.17
N CYS A 610 -6.83 -13.35 12.83
CA CYS A 610 -8.15 -12.76 13.09
C CYS A 610 -8.29 -12.57 14.60
N HIS A 611 -8.07 -11.35 15.09
CA HIS A 611 -7.76 -11.12 16.51
C HIS A 611 -8.98 -10.78 17.37
N TYR A 612 -9.69 -9.68 17.09
CA TYR A 612 -10.78 -9.22 17.96
C TYR A 612 -12.11 -9.83 17.58
N THR A 613 -13.08 -9.80 18.50
CA THR A 613 -14.44 -10.35 18.30
C THR A 613 -15.23 -9.69 17.17
N THR A 614 -14.78 -8.52 16.70
CA THR A 614 -15.30 -7.82 15.52
C THR A 614 -14.75 -8.35 14.21
N CYS A 615 -13.65 -9.12 14.25
CA CYS A 615 -13.04 -9.68 13.04
C CYS A 615 -13.94 -10.73 12.41
N HIS A 616 -14.21 -10.57 11.11
CA HIS A 616 -14.81 -11.59 10.25
C HIS A 616 -13.89 -11.86 9.05
N PHE A 617 -13.23 -13.01 9.08
CA PHE A 617 -12.39 -13.44 7.97
C PHE A 617 -13.14 -14.41 7.08
N GLN A 618 -13.34 -14.06 5.81
CA GLN A 618 -14.06 -14.88 4.83
C GLN A 618 -13.13 -15.28 3.68
N ASN A 619 -13.01 -16.59 3.45
CA ASN A 619 -12.17 -17.15 2.39
C ASN A 619 -12.97 -17.96 1.37
N TRP A 620 -13.03 -17.48 0.13
CA TRP A 620 -13.48 -18.21 -1.06
C TRP A 620 -12.34 -18.52 -2.03
N GLY A 621 -11.19 -17.85 -1.88
CA GLY A 621 -10.00 -18.00 -2.72
C GLY A 621 -8.95 -18.96 -2.13
N ASN A 622 -7.72 -18.81 -2.61
CA ASN A 622 -6.59 -19.65 -2.20
C ASN A 622 -5.68 -18.91 -1.21
N ILE A 623 -5.34 -19.56 -0.09
CA ILE A 623 -4.35 -19.10 0.89
C ILE A 623 -3.24 -20.16 0.98
N VAL A 624 -2.00 -19.74 0.73
CA VAL A 624 -0.82 -20.60 0.76
C VAL A 624 0.21 -20.03 1.71
N ILE A 625 0.60 -20.80 2.72
CA ILE A 625 1.48 -20.38 3.80
C ILE A 625 2.70 -21.30 3.86
N GLY A 626 3.89 -20.71 3.93
CA GLY A 626 5.16 -21.41 4.16
C GLY A 626 5.56 -22.36 3.04
N ASN A 627 5.17 -22.05 1.80
CA ASN A 627 5.41 -22.90 0.65
C ASN A 627 6.83 -22.78 0.09
N SER A 628 7.46 -21.60 0.18
CA SER A 628 8.85 -21.42 -0.25
C SER A 628 9.82 -21.42 0.93
N THR A 629 9.45 -20.79 2.04
CA THR A 629 10.29 -20.64 3.23
C THR A 629 9.45 -20.82 4.50
N SER A 630 10.07 -21.19 5.62
CA SER A 630 9.35 -21.36 6.88
C SER A 630 8.77 -20.05 7.39
N ILE A 631 7.61 -20.11 8.03
CA ILE A 631 7.11 -19.03 8.87
C ILE A 631 7.89 -19.05 10.20
N GLY A 632 8.20 -17.86 10.74
CA GLY A 632 9.23 -17.57 11.75
C GLY A 632 8.89 -17.99 13.18
N ALA A 633 9.48 -17.31 14.18
CA ALA A 633 9.60 -17.78 15.55
C ALA A 633 8.27 -18.05 16.30
N GLU A 634 7.20 -17.28 16.04
CA GLU A 634 5.86 -17.64 16.55
C GLU A 634 5.31 -18.89 15.86
N GLY A 635 5.54 -19.00 14.54
CA GLY A 635 5.32 -20.20 13.74
C GLY A 635 3.86 -20.61 13.59
N VAL A 636 2.92 -19.65 13.65
CA VAL A 636 1.48 -19.94 13.46
C VAL A 636 1.05 -19.58 12.04
N GLY A 637 0.49 -20.54 11.30
CA GLY A 637 -0.04 -20.30 9.96
C GLY A 637 -1.30 -19.43 10.02
N VAL A 638 -2.40 -20.00 10.51
CA VAL A 638 -3.64 -19.29 10.77
C VAL A 638 -3.89 -19.21 12.27
N HIS A 639 -3.97 -18.00 12.81
CA HIS A 639 -4.31 -17.74 14.21
C HIS A 639 -5.68 -17.06 14.28
N ASN A 640 -6.68 -17.79 14.76
CA ASN A 640 -8.04 -17.29 14.88
C ASN A 640 -8.45 -17.12 16.34
N ASN A 641 -9.00 -15.95 16.67
CA ASN A 641 -9.59 -15.58 17.96
C ASN A 641 -11.05 -15.05 17.79
N SER A 642 -11.62 -15.11 16.57
CA SER A 642 -12.98 -14.62 16.25
C SER A 642 -13.65 -15.51 15.19
N LEU A 643 -14.49 -14.97 14.30
CA LEU A 643 -15.15 -15.71 13.23
C LEU A 643 -14.24 -15.86 12.00
N PHE A 644 -13.89 -17.11 11.68
CA PHE A 644 -13.17 -17.46 10.46
C PHE A 644 -13.99 -18.45 9.63
N VAL A 645 -14.29 -18.08 8.38
CA VAL A 645 -15.11 -18.88 7.47
C VAL A 645 -14.29 -19.24 6.23
N ASN A 646 -14.07 -20.54 6.02
CA ASN A 646 -13.53 -21.07 4.77
C ASN A 646 -14.67 -21.67 3.95
N HIS A 647 -15.10 -20.98 2.90
CA HIS A 647 -16.19 -21.39 2.04
C HIS A 647 -15.81 -22.58 1.14
N SER A 648 -16.80 -23.19 0.48
CA SER A 648 -16.62 -24.42 -0.31
C SER A 648 -15.60 -24.33 -1.44
N SER A 649 -15.41 -23.16 -2.04
CA SER A 649 -14.36 -22.91 -3.04
C SER A 649 -13.00 -22.55 -2.42
N GLY A 650 -12.98 -22.23 -1.12
CA GLY A 650 -11.81 -21.77 -0.41
C GLY A 650 -10.81 -22.88 -0.14
N THR A 651 -9.54 -22.60 -0.38
CA THR A 651 -8.44 -23.53 -0.09
C THR A 651 -7.41 -22.85 0.81
N ILE A 652 -7.02 -23.55 1.88
CA ILE A 652 -5.96 -23.13 2.79
C ILE A 652 -4.89 -24.22 2.78
N THR A 653 -3.66 -23.85 2.46
CA THR A 653 -2.51 -24.75 2.50
C THR A 653 -1.46 -24.20 3.44
N VAL A 654 -1.06 -24.96 4.45
CA VAL A 654 -0.03 -24.56 5.42
C VAL A 654 1.10 -25.58 5.42
N ASN A 655 2.32 -25.09 5.17
CA ASN A 655 3.56 -25.87 5.25
C ASN A 655 4.57 -25.14 6.14
N ARG A 656 5.57 -25.87 6.65
CA ARG A 656 6.74 -25.29 7.35
C ARG A 656 6.40 -24.36 8.53
N ALA A 657 5.38 -24.71 9.33
CA ALA A 657 5.03 -24.05 10.59
C ALA A 657 5.68 -24.78 11.79
N ASN A 658 7.01 -24.73 11.91
CA ASN A 658 7.78 -25.74 12.67
C ASN A 658 8.82 -25.22 13.68
N ILE A 659 8.75 -23.96 14.13
CA ILE A 659 9.87 -23.37 14.89
C ILE A 659 9.72 -23.53 16.44
N HIS A 660 8.51 -23.63 17.01
CA HIS A 660 8.31 -23.71 18.47
C HIS A 660 7.14 -24.62 18.94
N TRP A 661 7.10 -24.92 20.25
CA TRP A 661 6.01 -25.69 20.90
C TRP A 661 4.64 -24.97 20.86
N TYR A 662 4.67 -23.65 20.67
CA TYR A 662 3.50 -22.80 20.48
C TYR A 662 3.07 -22.70 19.00
N SER A 663 3.91 -23.16 18.07
CA SER A 663 3.66 -23.08 16.64
C SER A 663 2.58 -24.07 16.21
N ALA A 664 1.68 -23.61 15.34
CA ALA A 664 0.60 -24.43 14.81
C ALA A 664 0.33 -24.12 13.34
N GLY A 665 -0.15 -25.11 12.58
CA GLY A 665 -0.62 -24.85 11.21
C GLY A 665 -1.86 -23.96 11.24
N VAL A 666 -2.87 -24.39 11.98
CA VAL A 666 -4.08 -23.63 12.30
C VAL A 666 -4.30 -23.68 13.82
N ARG A 667 -4.48 -22.52 14.44
CA ARG A 667 -4.82 -22.37 15.85
C ARG A 667 -6.11 -21.59 16.01
N ASN A 668 -7.12 -22.23 16.56
CA ASN A 668 -8.39 -21.59 16.93
C ASN A 668 -8.40 -21.38 18.45
N SER A 669 -8.02 -20.20 18.91
CA SER A 669 -7.90 -19.90 20.35
C SER A 669 -9.27 -19.71 21.00
N ALA A 670 -9.28 -19.56 22.33
CA ALA A 670 -10.48 -19.24 23.09
C ALA A 670 -11.24 -18.03 22.52
N GLY A 671 -12.56 -18.18 22.33
CA GLY A 671 -13.43 -17.16 21.72
C GLY A 671 -13.55 -17.25 20.20
N GLY A 672 -12.67 -18.00 19.53
CA GLY A 672 -12.72 -18.21 18.08
C GLY A 672 -13.79 -19.22 17.64
N ILE A 673 -14.33 -19.02 16.44
CA ILE A 673 -15.22 -19.94 15.74
C ILE A 673 -14.67 -20.15 14.33
N VAL A 674 -14.37 -21.39 13.98
CA VAL A 674 -14.00 -21.76 12.61
C VAL A 674 -15.14 -22.51 11.95
N ASN A 675 -15.58 -22.05 10.78
CA ASN A 675 -16.53 -22.76 9.92
C ASN A 675 -15.83 -23.14 8.62
N ASN A 676 -15.52 -24.43 8.45
CA ASN A 676 -14.88 -24.94 7.25
C ASN A 676 -15.87 -25.71 6.37
N SER A 677 -16.19 -25.15 5.20
CA SER A 677 -16.87 -25.84 4.10
C SER A 677 -15.92 -26.13 2.92
N GLY A 678 -14.71 -25.56 2.92
CA GLY A 678 -13.70 -25.73 1.87
C GLY A 678 -12.61 -26.73 2.25
N SER A 679 -11.41 -26.55 1.69
CA SER A 679 -10.26 -27.42 1.94
C SER A 679 -9.21 -26.77 2.85
N ILE A 680 -8.76 -27.51 3.86
CA ILE A 680 -7.61 -27.17 4.71
C ILE A 680 -6.57 -28.28 4.58
N ASN A 681 -5.39 -27.95 4.05
CA ASN A 681 -4.31 -28.89 3.78
C ASN A 681 -3.07 -28.50 4.58
N ILE A 682 -2.59 -29.38 5.47
CA ILE A 682 -1.47 -29.06 6.36
C ILE A 682 -0.36 -30.10 6.24
N GLY A 683 0.87 -29.62 6.03
CA GLY A 683 2.06 -30.46 5.98
C GLY A 683 2.15 -31.33 4.73
N ASN A 684 1.78 -30.81 3.57
CA ASN A 684 1.94 -31.54 2.30
C ASN A 684 3.39 -31.59 1.81
N VAL A 685 4.20 -30.56 2.12
CA VAL A 685 5.60 -30.44 1.68
C VAL A 685 6.57 -30.70 2.83
N ILE A 686 6.38 -30.02 3.97
CA ILE A 686 7.19 -30.15 5.19
C ILE A 686 6.27 -30.00 6.41
N TYR A 687 6.59 -30.75 7.46
CA TYR A 687 5.82 -30.85 8.70
C TYR A 687 5.56 -29.51 9.39
N CYS A 688 4.40 -29.45 10.05
CA CYS A 688 4.04 -28.42 11.02
C CYS A 688 4.10 -29.04 12.42
N SER A 689 4.62 -28.37 13.45
CA SER A 689 4.80 -29.01 14.77
C SER A 689 3.49 -29.58 15.32
N ARG A 690 2.47 -28.71 15.37
CA ARG A 690 1.08 -29.01 15.74
C ARG A 690 0.18 -28.56 14.59
N PRO A 691 -0.16 -29.44 13.63
CA PRO A 691 -0.95 -29.05 12.46
C PRO A 691 -2.24 -28.30 12.80
N MET A 692 -3.04 -28.79 13.74
CA MET A 692 -4.23 -28.11 14.23
C MET A 692 -4.33 -28.12 15.76
N VAL A 693 -4.55 -26.94 16.34
CA VAL A 693 -4.83 -26.75 17.77
C VAL A 693 -6.17 -26.01 17.91
N CYS A 694 -7.11 -26.61 18.60
CA CYS A 694 -8.44 -26.04 18.86
C CYS A 694 -8.62 -25.83 20.36
N GLU A 695 -8.87 -24.59 20.74
CA GLU A 695 -9.16 -24.13 22.10
C GLU A 695 -10.58 -23.54 22.19
N SER A 696 -11.35 -23.66 21.11
CA SER A 696 -12.72 -23.18 20.96
C SER A 696 -13.42 -23.93 19.81
N ASN A 697 -14.65 -23.54 19.47
CA ASN A 697 -15.52 -24.19 18.50
C ASN A 697 -14.89 -24.27 17.09
N PHE A 698 -14.75 -25.48 16.57
CA PHE A 698 -14.34 -25.75 15.20
C PHE A 698 -15.38 -26.63 14.51
N ASN A 699 -15.95 -26.15 13.41
CA ASN A 699 -16.97 -26.84 12.64
C ASN A 699 -16.44 -27.19 11.25
N ASN A 700 -16.14 -28.48 11.01
CA ASN A 700 -15.92 -29.01 9.67
C ASN A 700 -17.28 -29.42 9.08
N LEU A 701 -17.82 -28.59 8.20
CA LEU A 701 -19.16 -28.76 7.62
C LEU A 701 -19.16 -29.87 6.56
N ALA A 702 -20.33 -30.24 6.04
CA ALA A 702 -20.50 -31.43 5.20
C ALA A 702 -19.63 -31.48 3.93
N THR A 703 -19.29 -30.33 3.36
CA THR A 703 -18.39 -30.23 2.19
C THR A 703 -16.94 -29.94 2.59
N GLY A 704 -16.68 -29.72 3.88
CA GLY A 704 -15.37 -29.41 4.42
C GLY A 704 -14.43 -30.59 4.32
N ASN A 705 -13.22 -30.35 3.85
CA ASN A 705 -12.15 -31.33 3.73
C ASN A 705 -10.93 -30.86 4.53
N ILE A 706 -10.44 -31.71 5.43
CA ILE A 706 -9.22 -31.45 6.21
C ILE A 706 -8.23 -32.57 5.89
N THR A 707 -7.07 -32.22 5.35
CA THR A 707 -5.99 -33.18 5.11
C THR A 707 -4.75 -32.76 5.90
N ILE A 708 -4.24 -33.65 6.74
CA ILE A 708 -3.03 -33.44 7.53
C ILE A 708 -2.04 -34.55 7.18
N ASN A 709 -1.00 -34.20 6.44
CA ASN A 709 -0.03 -35.18 5.94
C ASN A 709 1.26 -35.22 6.73
N THR A 710 1.66 -34.11 7.37
CA THR A 710 2.82 -34.10 8.25
C THR A 710 2.71 -33.27 9.53
N GLY A 711 3.12 -33.83 10.67
CA GLY A 711 3.34 -33.13 11.93
C GLY A 711 4.39 -33.78 12.85
N THR A 712 4.56 -33.27 14.07
CA THR A 712 5.47 -33.90 15.06
C THR A 712 4.78 -34.32 16.36
N TYR A 713 3.64 -33.71 16.71
CA TYR A 713 2.94 -33.99 17.97
C TYR A 713 1.55 -34.60 17.77
N SER A 714 0.49 -33.80 17.72
CA SER A 714 -0.88 -34.23 17.44
C SER A 714 -1.34 -33.64 16.12
N ALA A 715 -1.96 -34.42 15.22
CA ALA A 715 -2.52 -33.85 14.00
C ALA A 715 -3.67 -32.89 14.32
N ILE A 716 -4.62 -33.33 15.14
CA ILE A 716 -5.66 -32.46 15.73
C ILE A 716 -5.55 -32.54 17.25
N GLU A 717 -5.41 -31.40 17.91
CA GLU A 717 -5.38 -31.29 19.36
C GLU A 717 -6.51 -30.40 19.86
N LEU A 718 -7.33 -30.94 20.77
CA LEU A 718 -8.42 -30.23 21.43
C LEU A 718 -8.03 -29.96 22.88
N VAL A 719 -8.11 -28.70 23.29
CA VAL A 719 -7.79 -28.24 24.66
C VAL A 719 -8.79 -27.16 25.11
N ASN A 720 -8.69 -26.70 26.36
CA ASN A 720 -9.48 -25.62 26.94
C ASN A 720 -11.00 -25.77 26.74
N THR A 721 -11.58 -26.94 27.03
CA THR A 721 -13.03 -27.19 26.88
C THR A 721 -13.56 -26.91 25.47
N SER A 722 -12.75 -27.17 24.44
CA SER A 722 -13.12 -26.90 23.05
C SER A 722 -14.12 -27.92 22.50
N HIS A 723 -14.84 -27.53 21.45
CA HIS A 723 -15.76 -28.42 20.74
C HIS A 723 -15.38 -28.50 19.27
N PHE A 724 -15.07 -29.71 18.81
CA PHE A 724 -14.82 -30.00 17.41
C PHE A 724 -16.00 -30.78 16.84
N GLN A 725 -16.66 -30.24 15.82
CA GLN A 725 -17.76 -30.90 15.11
C GLN A 725 -17.33 -31.25 13.70
N ASN A 726 -17.38 -32.53 13.35
CA ASN A 726 -17.10 -33.02 12.01
C ASN A 726 -18.37 -33.54 11.34
N SER A 727 -18.74 -32.96 10.21
CA SER A 727 -19.75 -33.48 9.29
C SER A 727 -19.18 -33.74 7.88
N GLY A 728 -17.93 -33.34 7.63
CA GLY A 728 -17.22 -33.51 6.37
C GLY A 728 -16.12 -34.57 6.46
N ASN A 729 -15.06 -34.41 5.67
CA ASN A 729 -13.96 -35.37 5.58
C ASN A 729 -12.72 -34.87 6.35
N ILE A 730 -12.10 -35.76 7.13
CA ILE A 730 -10.80 -35.57 7.77
C ILE A 730 -9.88 -36.74 7.39
N ILE A 731 -8.74 -36.45 6.76
CA ILE A 731 -7.71 -37.43 6.41
C ILE A 731 -6.40 -37.08 7.10
N ILE A 732 -5.88 -37.99 7.92
CA ILE A 732 -4.61 -37.85 8.62
C ILE A 732 -3.62 -38.91 8.13
N GLY A 733 -2.41 -38.49 7.77
CA GLY A 733 -1.28 -39.38 7.45
C GLY A 733 -1.42 -40.17 6.15
N ASN A 734 -2.02 -39.58 5.11
CA ASN A 734 -2.15 -40.25 3.80
C ASN A 734 -0.80 -40.35 3.05
N VAL A 735 0.02 -39.30 3.11
CA VAL A 735 1.30 -39.23 2.35
C VAL A 735 2.50 -39.74 3.15
N THR A 736 2.68 -39.32 4.40
CA THR A 736 3.85 -39.66 5.23
C THR A 736 3.42 -39.81 6.68
N GLY A 737 4.16 -40.63 7.45
CA GLY A 737 3.80 -40.86 8.84
C GLY A 737 4.25 -39.73 9.74
N SER A 738 3.37 -39.26 10.65
CA SER A 738 3.49 -37.84 10.98
C SER A 738 2.95 -37.28 12.28
N SER A 739 2.65 -38.08 13.29
CA SER A 739 2.29 -37.52 14.59
C SER A 739 2.53 -38.56 15.66
N GLU A 740 2.72 -38.14 16.90
CA GLU A 740 2.56 -39.02 18.06
C GLU A 740 1.08 -39.44 18.22
N TYR A 741 0.17 -38.49 17.95
CA TYR A 741 -1.28 -38.66 18.05
C TYR A 741 -2.00 -38.25 16.76
N GLY A 742 -2.99 -39.03 16.31
CA GLY A 742 -3.89 -38.55 15.26
C GLY A 742 -4.79 -37.44 15.80
N ILE A 743 -5.72 -37.80 16.66
CA ILE A 743 -6.60 -36.87 17.37
C ILE A 743 -6.34 -36.99 18.87
N ARG A 744 -6.06 -35.87 19.55
CA ARG A 744 -5.91 -35.80 21.00
C ARG A 744 -7.01 -34.92 21.59
N ILE A 745 -7.77 -35.46 22.54
CA ILE A 745 -8.91 -34.79 23.19
C ILE A 745 -8.58 -34.59 24.67
N ASP A 746 -8.27 -33.35 25.05
CA ASP A 746 -7.78 -33.01 26.39
C ASP A 746 -8.64 -31.92 27.05
N GLN A 747 -8.47 -31.73 28.36
CA GLN A 747 -9.06 -30.65 29.16
C GLN A 747 -10.58 -30.51 29.01
N ASN A 748 -11.30 -31.64 29.10
CA ASN A 748 -12.75 -31.73 28.99
C ASN A 748 -13.28 -31.22 27.63
N SER A 749 -12.47 -31.31 26.58
CA SER A 749 -12.90 -30.98 25.21
C SER A 749 -13.74 -32.11 24.62
N THR A 750 -14.50 -31.81 23.57
CA THR A 750 -15.35 -32.79 22.87
C THR A 750 -15.00 -32.85 21.39
N PHE A 751 -14.79 -34.06 20.88
CA PHE A 751 -14.81 -34.34 19.45
C PHE A 751 -16.10 -35.06 19.09
N THR A 752 -16.89 -34.47 18.20
CA THR A 752 -18.14 -35.05 17.68
C THR A 752 -18.00 -35.32 16.20
N ASN A 753 -18.01 -36.59 15.80
CA ASN A 753 -18.14 -37.02 14.42
C ASN A 753 -19.62 -37.29 14.11
N ASN A 754 -20.26 -36.39 13.38
CA ASN A 754 -21.68 -36.49 13.01
C ASN A 754 -21.89 -37.61 11.99
N SER A 755 -23.16 -37.96 11.72
CA SER A 755 -23.53 -39.10 10.87
C SER A 755 -23.03 -39.06 9.43
N THR A 756 -22.68 -37.88 8.91
CA THR A 756 -22.07 -37.71 7.58
C THR A 756 -20.55 -37.51 7.63
N GLY A 757 -20.01 -37.39 8.83
CA GLY A 757 -18.58 -37.17 9.04
C GLY A 757 -17.80 -38.44 8.76
N ASP A 758 -16.70 -38.27 8.02
CA ASP A 758 -15.75 -39.33 7.68
C ASP A 758 -14.36 -38.93 8.21
N VAL A 759 -13.76 -39.81 8.99
CA VAL A 759 -12.45 -39.60 9.60
C VAL A 759 -11.55 -40.78 9.24
N GLU A 760 -10.50 -40.54 8.46
CA GLU A 760 -9.49 -41.52 8.13
C GLU A 760 -8.16 -41.17 8.81
N ILE A 761 -7.64 -42.08 9.64
CA ILE A 761 -6.35 -41.92 10.33
C ILE A 761 -5.40 -43.03 9.90
N ASN A 762 -4.33 -42.62 9.24
CA ASN A 762 -3.29 -43.49 8.73
C ASN A 762 -1.91 -43.03 9.24
N ARG A 763 -0.92 -43.92 9.14
CA ARG A 763 0.51 -43.61 9.30
C ARG A 763 0.82 -42.70 10.51
N ILE A 764 0.27 -42.96 11.69
CA ILE A 764 0.76 -42.28 12.90
C ILE A 764 2.17 -42.81 13.22
N ASN A 765 3.09 -41.97 13.71
CA ASN A 765 4.49 -42.37 13.90
C ASN A 765 4.58 -43.63 14.77
N PHE A 766 5.51 -44.51 14.42
CA PHE A 766 5.64 -45.82 15.05
C PHE A 766 6.44 -45.76 16.36
N TYR A 767 5.97 -44.98 17.34
CA TYR A 767 6.44 -45.13 18.72
C TYR A 767 5.47 -46.04 19.48
N TRP A 768 5.99 -46.80 20.45
CA TRP A 768 5.18 -47.76 21.19
C TRP A 768 4.03 -47.10 21.97
N TRP A 769 4.05 -45.79 22.16
CA TRP A 769 3.01 -45.00 22.83
C TRP A 769 2.05 -44.26 21.88
N SER A 770 2.21 -44.40 20.57
CA SER A 770 1.46 -43.63 19.57
C SER A 770 0.02 -44.13 19.40
N LYS A 771 -0.93 -43.19 19.43
CA LYS A 771 -2.37 -43.47 19.46
C LYS A 771 -3.05 -42.77 18.29
N ALA A 772 -3.86 -43.47 17.51
CA ALA A 772 -4.62 -42.81 16.45
C ALA A 772 -5.66 -41.83 17.03
N ILE A 773 -6.35 -42.23 18.10
CA ILE A 773 -7.16 -41.32 18.92
C ILE A 773 -6.75 -41.49 20.38
N TYR A 774 -6.44 -40.38 21.06
CA TYR A 774 -6.12 -40.33 22.48
C TYR A 774 -7.09 -39.43 23.24
N ILE A 775 -7.72 -39.96 24.29
CA ILE A 775 -8.73 -39.27 25.11
C ILE A 775 -8.28 -39.26 26.58
N PRO A 776 -7.27 -38.46 26.97
CA PRO A 776 -6.84 -38.36 28.37
C PRO A 776 -7.93 -37.80 29.29
N VAL A 777 -8.60 -36.72 28.87
CA VAL A 777 -9.63 -36.01 29.64
C VAL A 777 -10.56 -35.31 28.65
N GLY A 778 -11.74 -35.85 28.39
CA GLY A 778 -12.67 -35.32 27.41
C GLY A 778 -13.61 -36.39 26.83
N THR A 779 -14.27 -36.04 25.73
CA THR A 779 -15.34 -36.88 25.15
C THR A 779 -15.16 -37.08 23.66
N LEU A 780 -15.19 -38.34 23.21
CA LEU A 780 -15.41 -38.68 21.81
C LEU A 780 -16.87 -39.14 21.60
N ASN A 781 -17.60 -38.45 20.74
CA ASN A 781 -18.93 -38.88 20.28
C ASN A 781 -18.87 -39.21 18.78
N ASN A 782 -19.10 -40.47 18.41
CA ASN A 782 -19.10 -40.91 17.03
C ASN A 782 -20.49 -41.38 16.58
N SER A 783 -21.03 -40.73 15.54
CA SER A 783 -22.22 -41.18 14.79
C SER A 783 -21.93 -41.42 13.31
N GLY A 784 -20.74 -41.05 12.82
CA GLY A 784 -20.30 -41.25 11.44
C GLY A 784 -19.25 -42.36 11.30
N ASP A 785 -18.41 -42.23 10.27
CA ASP A 785 -17.37 -43.20 9.94
C ASP A 785 -16.01 -42.77 10.51
N ILE A 786 -15.34 -43.68 11.22
CA ILE A 786 -13.94 -43.55 11.65
C ILE A 786 -13.19 -44.78 11.15
N THR A 787 -12.20 -44.57 10.29
CA THR A 787 -11.32 -45.61 9.77
C THR A 787 -9.89 -45.38 10.21
N ILE A 788 -9.30 -46.35 10.90
CA ILE A 788 -7.93 -46.31 11.40
C ILE A 788 -7.11 -47.41 10.74
N GLY A 789 -5.97 -47.05 10.17
CA GLY A 789 -4.97 -48.00 9.69
C GLY A 789 -5.32 -48.71 8.39
N ASN A 790 -5.91 -48.00 7.41
CA ASN A 790 -6.05 -48.50 6.05
C ASN A 790 -4.67 -48.73 5.38
N LEU A 791 -3.76 -47.76 5.52
CA LEU A 791 -2.49 -47.72 4.79
C LEU A 791 -1.27 -48.25 5.58
N PHE A 792 -1.11 -47.94 6.89
CA PHE A 792 0.06 -48.36 7.69
C PHE A 792 -0.18 -48.26 9.21
N LEU A 793 0.71 -48.87 10.00
CA LEU A 793 0.56 -49.19 11.42
C LEU A 793 0.66 -48.00 12.40
N CYS A 794 -0.25 -47.97 13.39
CA CYS A 794 -0.07 -47.26 14.68
C CYS A 794 -0.04 -48.28 15.84
N SER A 795 0.44 -47.88 17.02
CA SER A 795 0.49 -48.79 18.18
C SER A 795 -0.90 -49.06 18.73
N PHE A 796 -1.65 -47.99 19.01
CA PHE A 796 -3.03 -48.08 19.50
C PHE A 796 -3.99 -47.44 18.51
N GLY A 797 -5.17 -48.05 18.33
CA GLY A 797 -6.27 -47.44 17.59
C GLY A 797 -6.89 -46.30 18.41
N ILE A 798 -7.81 -46.64 19.30
CA ILE A 798 -8.44 -45.70 20.24
C ILE A 798 -7.93 -46.02 21.64
N TYR A 799 -7.38 -45.02 22.32
CA TYR A 799 -6.96 -45.13 23.71
C TYR A 799 -7.70 -44.06 24.51
N TYR A 800 -8.45 -44.46 25.53
CA TYR A 800 -9.26 -43.55 26.32
C TYR A 800 -9.07 -43.74 27.82
N ASP A 801 -8.90 -42.61 28.51
CA ASP A 801 -8.92 -42.46 29.96
C ASP A 801 -10.24 -41.77 30.43
N ASP A 802 -11.11 -41.38 29.49
CA ASP A 802 -12.39 -40.68 29.73
C ASP A 802 -13.50 -41.10 28.73
N ASP A 803 -14.58 -40.32 28.60
CA ASP A 803 -15.77 -40.66 27.79
C ASP A 803 -15.46 -41.04 26.32
N PHE A 804 -15.78 -42.29 25.98
CA PHE A 804 -15.80 -42.80 24.61
C PHE A 804 -17.21 -43.30 24.26
N ASN A 805 -17.85 -42.68 23.27
CA ASN A 805 -19.21 -43.02 22.85
C ASN A 805 -19.29 -43.28 21.34
N ASN A 806 -19.43 -44.55 20.95
CA ASN A 806 -19.85 -44.90 19.59
C ASN A 806 -21.39 -45.02 19.56
N LEU A 807 -22.06 -43.99 19.06
CA LEU A 807 -23.50 -43.86 19.05
C LEU A 807 -24.16 -44.72 17.95
N ALA A 808 -25.48 -44.82 17.97
CA ALA A 808 -26.23 -45.51 16.92
C ALA A 808 -25.95 -44.88 15.55
N GLY A 809 -25.66 -45.72 14.55
CA GLY A 809 -25.24 -45.31 13.21
C GLY A 809 -23.73 -45.09 13.04
N GLY A 810 -22.98 -44.95 14.13
CA GLY A 810 -21.52 -44.80 14.07
C GLY A 810 -20.82 -46.09 13.66
N ASN A 811 -19.84 -45.99 12.75
CA ASN A 811 -19.02 -47.10 12.31
C ASN A 811 -17.54 -46.81 12.60
N ILE A 812 -16.90 -47.68 13.35
CA ILE A 812 -15.47 -47.62 13.64
C ILE A 812 -14.81 -48.84 13.01
N THR A 813 -13.82 -48.62 12.15
CA THR A 813 -13.02 -49.68 11.54
C THR A 813 -11.56 -49.48 11.90
N ILE A 814 -10.94 -50.47 12.54
CA ILE A 814 -9.54 -50.42 12.99
C ILE A 814 -8.80 -51.59 12.37
N ASN A 815 -7.80 -51.32 11.56
CA ASN A 815 -6.94 -52.32 10.95
C ASN A 815 -5.48 -51.94 11.17
N ARG A 816 -4.56 -52.90 10.93
CA ARG A 816 -3.12 -52.65 10.92
C ARG A 816 -2.68 -51.86 12.16
N ILE A 817 -2.86 -52.41 13.34
CA ILE A 817 -2.33 -51.84 14.58
C ILE A 817 -1.38 -52.84 15.24
N THR A 818 -0.40 -52.38 16.01
CA THR A 818 0.60 -53.29 16.60
C THR A 818 0.38 -53.67 18.05
N TYR A 819 -0.46 -52.95 18.79
CA TYR A 819 -0.75 -53.26 20.19
C TYR A 819 -2.23 -53.55 20.45
N SER A 820 -3.08 -52.53 20.56
CA SER A 820 -4.51 -52.72 20.91
C SER A 820 -5.43 -51.85 20.04
N GLY A 821 -6.56 -52.40 19.61
CA GLY A 821 -7.55 -51.69 18.80
C GLY A 821 -8.23 -50.61 19.59
N ILE A 822 -8.83 -51.02 20.70
CA ILE A 822 -9.40 -50.12 21.68
C ILE A 822 -8.77 -50.44 23.03
N GLU A 823 -8.24 -49.44 23.71
CA GLU A 823 -7.65 -49.57 25.03
C GLU A 823 -8.25 -48.58 26.01
N SER A 824 -8.50 -49.04 27.24
CA SER A 824 -9.01 -48.19 28.31
C SER A 824 -8.17 -48.30 29.57
N HIS A 825 -7.86 -47.16 30.18
CA HIS A 825 -6.99 -47.07 31.35
C HIS A 825 -7.56 -46.09 32.38
N ASN A 826 -7.69 -46.52 33.65
CA ASN A 826 -8.08 -45.67 34.79
C ASN A 826 -9.32 -44.78 34.53
N VAL A 827 -10.28 -45.26 33.73
CA VAL A 827 -11.38 -44.43 33.25
C VAL A 827 -12.38 -44.15 34.38
N THR A 828 -12.67 -42.87 34.64
CA THR A 828 -13.71 -42.45 35.58
C THR A 828 -15.13 -42.60 35.03
N ALA A 829 -15.26 -42.56 33.70
CA ALA A 829 -16.49 -42.78 32.96
C ALA A 829 -16.50 -44.14 32.23
N ALA A 830 -17.61 -44.49 31.57
CA ALA A 830 -17.72 -45.77 30.85
C ALA A 830 -17.59 -45.55 29.35
N GLY A 831 -16.75 -46.35 28.68
CA GLY A 831 -16.80 -46.46 27.23
C GLY A 831 -18.10 -47.13 26.80
N THR A 832 -18.82 -46.57 25.82
CA THR A 832 -20.09 -47.12 25.32
C THR A 832 -20.07 -47.36 23.81
N ASN A 833 -20.69 -48.46 23.38
CA ASN A 833 -20.92 -48.77 21.98
C ASN A 833 -22.39 -49.10 21.73
N ASN A 834 -23.04 -48.37 20.83
CA ASN A 834 -24.37 -48.63 20.30
C ASN A 834 -24.38 -48.66 18.75
N GLY A 835 -23.21 -48.57 18.13
CA GLY A 835 -22.98 -48.66 16.69
C GLY A 835 -22.14 -49.87 16.32
N ASN A 836 -21.41 -49.79 15.20
CA ASN A 836 -20.55 -50.86 14.70
C ASN A 836 -19.08 -50.58 15.03
N ILE A 837 -18.38 -51.58 15.58
CA ILE A 837 -16.92 -51.57 15.76
C ILE A 837 -16.35 -52.81 15.08
N ASN A 838 -15.47 -52.61 14.10
CA ASN A 838 -14.82 -53.65 13.33
C ASN A 838 -13.30 -53.57 13.54
N ILE A 839 -12.68 -54.62 14.08
CA ILE A 839 -11.25 -54.63 14.39
C ILE A 839 -10.59 -55.80 13.66
N GLY A 840 -9.61 -55.49 12.81
CA GLY A 840 -8.79 -56.47 12.10
C GLY A 840 -9.51 -57.26 10.99
N ASN A 841 -10.63 -56.75 10.47
CA ASN A 841 -11.38 -57.38 9.38
C ASN A 841 -10.57 -57.48 8.06
N ASN A 842 -9.71 -56.49 7.78
CA ASN A 842 -8.90 -56.48 6.55
C ASN A 842 -7.48 -57.00 6.79
N VAL A 843 -6.82 -56.51 7.85
CA VAL A 843 -5.44 -56.88 8.22
C VAL A 843 -5.32 -56.85 9.73
N GLY A 844 -4.54 -57.79 10.27
CA GLY A 844 -4.49 -58.07 11.70
C GLY A 844 -4.23 -56.86 12.59
N CYS A 845 -4.85 -56.94 13.76
CA CYS A 845 -4.58 -56.07 14.90
C CYS A 845 -3.59 -56.75 15.83
N GLY A 846 -2.86 -55.98 16.63
CA GLY A 846 -1.73 -56.39 17.45
C GLY A 846 -2.02 -57.47 18.50
N TYR A 847 -1.63 -57.23 19.75
CA TYR A 847 -1.93 -58.15 20.85
C TYR A 847 -3.44 -58.28 21.10
N PHE A 848 -4.13 -57.14 21.15
CA PHE A 848 -5.52 -57.11 21.57
C PHE A 848 -6.42 -56.49 20.49
N GLY A 849 -7.59 -57.07 20.28
CA GLY A 849 -8.67 -56.35 19.61
C GLY A 849 -9.15 -55.20 20.50
N MET A 850 -9.51 -55.54 21.73
CA MET A 850 -9.85 -54.60 22.80
C MET A 850 -9.15 -55.00 24.10
N SER A 851 -8.59 -54.02 24.82
CA SER A 851 -7.93 -54.18 26.13
C SER A 851 -8.58 -53.24 27.14
N ILE A 852 -9.35 -53.78 28.08
CA ILE A 852 -10.02 -53.00 29.13
C ILE A 852 -9.32 -53.26 30.46
N VAL A 853 -8.64 -52.25 31.00
CA VAL A 853 -7.77 -52.42 32.17
C VAL A 853 -8.00 -51.33 33.23
N ASP A 854 -7.34 -51.47 34.38
CA ASP A 854 -7.25 -50.47 35.44
C ASP A 854 -8.59 -49.88 35.92
N ASN A 855 -9.51 -50.73 36.37
CA ASN A 855 -10.83 -50.35 36.90
C ASN A 855 -11.75 -49.61 35.90
N SER A 856 -11.43 -49.64 34.61
CA SER A 856 -12.25 -49.03 33.58
C SER A 856 -13.55 -49.82 33.34
N THR A 857 -14.54 -49.18 32.72
CA THR A 857 -15.79 -49.85 32.30
C THR A 857 -16.01 -49.70 30.80
N PHE A 858 -16.43 -50.78 30.14
CA PHE A 858 -16.92 -50.75 28.77
C PHE A 858 -18.29 -51.41 28.65
N VAL A 859 -19.21 -50.78 27.93
CA VAL A 859 -20.58 -51.25 27.71
C VAL A 859 -20.90 -51.32 26.22
N ASN A 860 -21.02 -52.52 25.69
CA ASN A 860 -21.65 -52.75 24.39
C ASN A 860 -23.17 -52.77 24.58
N GLN A 861 -23.88 -51.74 24.19
CA GLN A 861 -25.34 -51.62 24.31
C GLN A 861 -26.07 -52.60 23.36
N SER A 862 -27.38 -52.76 23.53
CA SER A 862 -28.17 -53.74 22.77
C SER A 862 -28.19 -53.53 21.26
N GLY A 863 -28.00 -52.30 20.78
CA GLY A 863 -27.84 -51.99 19.36
C GLY A 863 -26.41 -52.13 18.84
N GLY A 864 -25.44 -52.28 19.74
CA GLY A 864 -24.02 -52.31 19.41
C GLY A 864 -23.57 -53.65 18.81
N ILE A 865 -22.75 -53.58 17.76
CA ILE A 865 -22.09 -54.71 17.14
C ILE A 865 -20.57 -54.50 17.25
N ILE A 866 -19.88 -55.51 17.76
CA ILE A 866 -18.43 -55.56 17.81
C ILE A 866 -17.99 -56.79 17.03
N GLU A 867 -17.13 -56.61 16.05
CA GLU A 867 -16.54 -57.69 15.27
C GLU A 867 -15.03 -57.59 15.36
N ILE A 868 -14.40 -58.66 15.83
CA ILE A 868 -12.96 -58.74 16.01
C ILE A 868 -12.43 -59.91 15.22
N ASN A 869 -11.44 -59.63 14.38
CA ASN A 869 -10.78 -60.55 13.50
C ASN A 869 -9.26 -60.35 13.60
N ASN A 870 -8.51 -61.43 13.40
CA ASN A 870 -7.06 -61.35 13.14
C ASN A 870 -6.23 -60.59 14.20
N ALA A 871 -6.51 -60.76 15.50
CA ALA A 871 -5.57 -60.41 16.56
C ALA A 871 -4.36 -61.38 16.52
N THR A 872 -3.14 -60.89 16.69
CA THR A 872 -1.89 -61.66 16.50
C THR A 872 -1.83 -62.97 17.31
N THR A 873 -0.87 -63.85 16.98
CA THR A 873 -0.73 -65.20 17.57
C THR A 873 0.19 -65.29 18.79
N ASN A 874 0.58 -64.17 19.39
CA ASN A 874 1.48 -64.17 20.55
C ASN A 874 0.75 -64.69 21.82
N TRP A 875 1.53 -65.14 22.82
CA TRP A 875 0.99 -65.86 23.99
C TRP A 875 -0.07 -65.07 24.78
N HIS A 876 -0.07 -63.74 24.67
CA HIS A 876 -0.96 -62.81 25.36
C HIS A 876 -2.02 -62.18 24.45
N SER A 877 -2.26 -62.72 23.26
CA SER A 877 -3.15 -62.06 22.31
C SER A 877 -4.60 -62.55 22.40
N ALA A 878 -5.55 -61.63 22.57
CA ALA A 878 -6.97 -61.92 22.69
C ALA A 878 -7.84 -60.94 21.89
N GLY A 879 -9.02 -61.39 21.47
CA GLY A 879 -10.03 -60.50 20.89
C GLY A 879 -10.44 -59.42 21.90
N VAL A 880 -10.92 -59.83 23.08
CA VAL A 880 -11.19 -58.94 24.22
C VAL A 880 -10.37 -59.39 25.42
N PHE A 881 -9.57 -58.48 25.97
CA PHE A 881 -8.82 -58.66 27.21
C PHE A 881 -9.41 -57.78 28.31
N VAL A 882 -9.70 -58.36 29.49
CA VAL A 882 -10.22 -57.63 30.65
C VAL A 882 -9.37 -57.97 31.88
N LYS A 883 -8.60 -57.01 32.39
CA LYS A 883 -7.63 -57.28 33.47
C LYS A 883 -8.17 -57.03 34.87
N THR A 884 -8.46 -55.77 35.19
CA THR A 884 -8.98 -55.30 36.49
C THR A 884 -10.22 -54.44 36.27
N ALA A 885 -10.96 -54.70 35.21
CA ALA A 885 -11.99 -53.83 34.67
C ALA A 885 -13.34 -54.56 34.50
N LEU A 886 -14.38 -53.81 34.11
CA LEU A 886 -15.71 -54.33 33.82
C LEU A 886 -16.05 -54.21 32.33
N PHE A 887 -16.38 -55.33 31.69
CA PHE A 887 -16.96 -55.35 30.35
C PHE A 887 -18.40 -55.86 30.42
N THR A 888 -19.38 -55.10 29.91
CA THR A 888 -20.77 -55.54 29.78
C THR A 888 -21.18 -55.60 28.32
N ASN A 889 -21.61 -56.78 27.85
CA ASN A 889 -22.16 -56.97 26.52
C ASN A 889 -23.68 -57.12 26.54
N GLY A 890 -24.42 -56.13 26.08
CA GLY A 890 -25.85 -56.21 25.75
C GLY A 890 -26.15 -56.44 24.28
N GLY A 891 -25.19 -56.18 23.38
CA GLY A 891 -25.34 -56.29 21.92
C GLY A 891 -24.77 -57.59 21.34
N ILE A 892 -24.17 -57.51 20.15
CA ILE A 892 -23.53 -58.65 19.47
C ILE A 892 -22.00 -58.46 19.48
N ILE A 893 -21.27 -59.50 19.87
CA ILE A 893 -19.81 -59.59 19.68
C ILE A 893 -19.49 -60.81 18.83
N ARG A 894 -18.72 -60.62 17.76
CA ARG A 894 -18.27 -61.69 16.87
C ARG A 894 -16.75 -61.80 16.87
N PHE A 895 -16.27 -63.03 16.94
CA PHE A 895 -14.86 -63.39 16.96
C PHE A 895 -14.53 -64.31 15.80
N GLY A 896 -13.59 -63.88 14.95
CA GLY A 896 -12.99 -64.72 13.92
C GLY A 896 -13.93 -65.15 12.81
N THR A 897 -14.86 -64.27 12.42
CA THR A 897 -15.79 -64.44 11.29
C THR A 897 -15.06 -64.51 9.94
N ILE A 898 -13.95 -63.80 9.81
CA ILE A 898 -13.20 -63.65 8.55
C ILE A 898 -11.82 -64.31 8.66
N ALA A 899 -11.16 -64.23 9.81
CA ALA A 899 -9.81 -64.75 10.02
C ALA A 899 -9.61 -65.31 11.43
N ASN A 900 -8.63 -66.20 11.57
CA ASN A 900 -8.30 -66.89 12.82
C ASN A 900 -7.95 -65.91 13.96
N LEU A 901 -8.49 -66.15 15.15
CA LEU A 901 -8.06 -65.53 16.40
C LEU A 901 -7.32 -66.54 17.28
N ASN A 902 -6.43 -66.05 18.15
CA ASN A 902 -5.73 -66.88 19.12
C ASN A 902 -6.61 -67.19 20.34
N LEU A 903 -7.11 -66.15 21.01
CA LEU A 903 -8.09 -66.22 22.09
C LEU A 903 -9.26 -65.29 21.74
N GLY A 904 -10.48 -65.69 22.10
CA GLY A 904 -11.66 -64.84 21.95
C GLY A 904 -11.73 -63.80 23.07
N ILE A 905 -11.92 -64.28 24.31
CA ILE A 905 -11.97 -63.47 25.53
C ILE A 905 -10.90 -63.98 26.51
N GLN A 906 -10.13 -63.05 27.09
CA GLN A 906 -9.19 -63.33 28.17
C GLN A 906 -9.49 -62.44 29.37
N LEU A 907 -9.75 -63.04 30.53
CA LEU A 907 -9.94 -62.35 31.79
C LEU A 907 -8.72 -62.59 32.68
N GLY A 908 -7.94 -61.53 32.91
CA GLY A 908 -6.71 -61.57 33.69
C GLY A 908 -5.52 -62.24 32.98
N GLU A 909 -4.33 -61.95 33.48
CA GLU A 909 -3.04 -62.55 33.12
C GLU A 909 -2.33 -63.17 34.33
N ASN A 910 -2.59 -62.63 35.52
CA ASN A 910 -1.99 -63.05 36.77
C ASN A 910 -3.06 -63.29 37.83
N THR A 911 -2.67 -64.01 38.89
CA THR A 911 -3.56 -64.33 40.01
C THR A 911 -4.07 -63.13 40.79
N THR A 912 -3.56 -61.91 40.56
CA THR A 912 -4.05 -60.68 41.20
C THR A 912 -5.13 -59.95 40.40
N ASP A 913 -5.38 -60.37 39.16
CA ASP A 913 -6.30 -59.69 38.26
C ASP A 913 -7.76 -60.03 38.59
N THR A 914 -8.63 -59.01 38.61
CA THR A 914 -10.03 -59.09 39.09
C THR A 914 -11.05 -58.72 38.01
N GLY A 915 -10.69 -58.89 36.74
CA GLY A 915 -11.52 -58.52 35.60
C GLY A 915 -12.88 -59.22 35.59
N THR A 916 -13.91 -58.50 35.19
CA THR A 916 -15.30 -58.99 35.13
C THR A 916 -15.86 -58.81 33.72
N PHE A 917 -16.41 -59.88 33.15
CA PHE A 917 -17.14 -59.85 31.89
C PHE A 917 -18.58 -60.34 32.09
N ILE A 918 -19.55 -59.50 31.73
CA ILE A 918 -20.99 -59.79 31.82
C ILE A 918 -21.58 -59.84 30.42
N ASN A 919 -22.10 -60.98 30.01
CA ASN A 919 -22.84 -61.15 28.77
C ASN A 919 -24.36 -61.17 29.02
N ASN A 920 -25.04 -60.18 28.47
CA ASN A 920 -26.49 -60.03 28.36
C ASN A 920 -27.01 -60.19 26.92
N GLY A 921 -26.11 -60.08 25.93
CA GLY A 921 -26.38 -60.14 24.50
C GLY A 921 -25.82 -61.41 23.83
N THR A 922 -25.38 -61.32 22.57
CA THR A 922 -24.85 -62.47 21.81
C THR A 922 -23.33 -62.44 21.70
N LEU A 923 -22.66 -63.55 22.01
CA LEU A 923 -21.26 -63.84 21.67
C LEU A 923 -21.23 -64.91 20.56
N GLU A 924 -20.51 -64.65 19.48
CA GLU A 924 -20.33 -65.60 18.37
C GLU A 924 -18.84 -65.85 18.14
N PHE A 925 -18.40 -67.10 18.28
CA PHE A 925 -17.01 -67.51 18.02
C PHE A 925 -16.99 -68.44 16.80
N ASP A 926 -16.37 -68.05 15.69
CA ASP A 926 -16.31 -68.91 14.49
C ASP A 926 -14.93 -69.59 14.32
N ARG A 927 -13.88 -68.83 14.00
CA ARG A 927 -12.53 -69.38 13.74
C ARG A 927 -11.54 -69.01 14.84
N ILE A 928 -11.49 -69.83 15.90
CA ILE A 928 -10.45 -69.76 16.96
C ILE A 928 -9.40 -70.85 16.66
N SER A 929 -8.12 -70.48 16.60
CA SER A 929 -7.10 -71.20 15.83
C SER A 929 -6.11 -72.07 16.59
N ASP A 930 -6.11 -72.01 17.93
CA ASP A 930 -5.21 -72.83 18.75
C ASP A 930 -6.03 -73.80 19.61
N PHE A 931 -5.93 -75.09 19.30
CA PHE A 931 -6.59 -76.18 20.05
C PHE A 931 -6.07 -76.30 21.49
N ASN A 932 -4.92 -75.69 21.82
CA ASN A 932 -4.40 -75.64 23.17
C ASN A 932 -4.98 -74.47 23.99
N ARG A 933 -5.84 -73.63 23.40
CA ARG A 933 -6.30 -72.40 24.02
C ARG A 933 -7.80 -72.22 23.91
N ALA A 934 -8.35 -71.54 24.91
CA ALA A 934 -9.79 -71.41 25.07
C ALA A 934 -10.36 -70.19 24.34
N ALA A 935 -11.56 -70.30 23.77
CA ALA A 935 -12.31 -69.13 23.29
C ALA A 935 -12.63 -68.16 24.43
N ILE A 936 -12.75 -68.67 25.66
CA ILE A 936 -12.85 -67.88 26.88
C ILE A 936 -11.85 -68.44 27.89
N PHE A 937 -10.88 -67.62 28.27
CA PHE A 937 -9.90 -67.90 29.31
C PHE A 937 -10.16 -67.02 30.52
N CYS A 938 -10.30 -67.62 31.70
CA CYS A 938 -10.47 -66.89 32.96
C CYS A 938 -9.42 -67.31 33.98
N ASP A 939 -8.72 -66.34 34.58
CA ASP A 939 -7.77 -66.56 35.67
C ASP A 939 -8.44 -66.55 37.07
N VAL A 940 -7.69 -66.91 38.11
CA VAL A 940 -8.16 -67.29 39.45
C VAL A 940 -9.16 -66.32 40.11
N ASN A 941 -8.97 -65.01 39.95
CA ASN A 941 -9.78 -63.98 40.62
C ASN A 941 -10.71 -63.20 39.67
N THR A 942 -10.91 -63.73 38.46
CA THR A 942 -11.77 -63.10 37.45
C THR A 942 -13.18 -63.69 37.40
N ILE A 943 -14.12 -62.91 36.87
CA ILE A 943 -15.55 -63.26 36.83
C ILE A 943 -16.04 -63.23 35.39
N PHE A 944 -16.55 -64.37 34.91
CA PHE A 944 -17.34 -64.44 33.68
C PHE A 944 -18.79 -64.78 34.03
N THR A 945 -19.71 -63.91 33.62
CA THR A 945 -21.16 -64.10 33.82
C THR A 945 -21.87 -64.08 32.48
N ASN A 946 -22.54 -65.17 32.10
CA ASN A 946 -23.54 -65.14 31.04
C ASN A 946 -24.95 -65.11 31.66
N ASN A 947 -25.59 -63.95 31.65
CA ASN A 947 -26.93 -63.79 32.20
C ASN A 947 -27.98 -64.55 31.38
N PRO A 948 -29.19 -64.80 31.91
CA PRO A 948 -30.21 -65.61 31.23
C PRO A 948 -30.62 -65.13 29.83
N THR A 949 -30.49 -63.82 29.56
CA THR A 949 -30.75 -63.23 28.24
C THR A 949 -29.57 -63.36 27.27
N GLY A 950 -28.38 -63.69 27.78
CA GLY A 950 -27.16 -63.81 27.01
C GLY A 950 -27.07 -65.15 26.26
N ILE A 951 -26.62 -65.07 25.01
CA ILE A 951 -26.46 -66.19 24.08
C ILE A 951 -24.99 -66.36 23.75
N ILE A 952 -24.47 -67.58 23.82
CA ILE A 952 -23.13 -67.93 23.33
C ILE A 952 -23.27 -68.93 22.18
N LYS A 953 -22.68 -68.60 21.02
CA LYS A 953 -22.65 -69.44 19.82
C LYS A 953 -21.23 -69.80 19.43
N PHE A 954 -21.01 -71.08 19.14
CA PHE A 954 -19.76 -71.57 18.56
C PHE A 954 -19.99 -72.06 17.12
N GLY A 955 -19.14 -71.60 16.20
CA GLY A 955 -19.18 -71.89 14.78
C GLY A 955 -18.83 -73.34 14.45
N TYR A 956 -19.07 -73.74 13.20
CA TYR A 956 -19.15 -75.14 12.77
C TYR A 956 -17.81 -75.80 12.40
N SER A 957 -16.68 -75.07 12.49
CA SER A 957 -15.45 -75.48 11.79
C SER A 957 -14.38 -76.19 12.65
N GLN A 958 -14.34 -76.01 13.98
CA GLN A 958 -13.37 -76.65 14.91
C GLN A 958 -13.98 -76.85 16.32
N PRO A 959 -13.55 -77.84 17.13
CA PRO A 959 -13.89 -77.91 18.56
C PRO A 959 -13.34 -76.72 19.32
N VAL A 960 -14.18 -76.08 20.14
CA VAL A 960 -13.80 -74.89 20.91
C VAL A 960 -13.70 -75.24 22.40
N GLN A 961 -12.65 -74.75 23.06
CA GLN A 961 -12.40 -74.97 24.49
C GLN A 961 -12.82 -73.75 25.32
N ILE A 962 -13.34 -73.99 26.53
CA ILE A 962 -13.43 -72.99 27.61
C ILE A 962 -12.47 -73.45 28.71
N ALA A 963 -11.59 -72.56 29.18
CA ALA A 963 -10.54 -72.89 30.16
C ALA A 963 -10.58 -71.97 31.38
N PHE A 964 -10.51 -72.59 32.55
CA PHE A 964 -10.45 -71.93 33.86
C PHE A 964 -9.16 -72.35 34.57
N ARG A 965 -8.34 -71.38 34.96
CA ARG A 965 -7.13 -71.63 35.75
C ARG A 965 -7.42 -71.37 37.23
N GLY A 966 -7.20 -72.38 38.08
CA GLY A 966 -7.02 -72.23 39.52
C GLY A 966 -8.16 -71.64 40.39
N GLY A 967 -9.42 -71.62 39.93
CA GLY A 967 -10.57 -71.23 40.79
C GLY A 967 -11.36 -69.99 40.36
N GLY A 968 -11.19 -69.50 39.12
CA GLY A 968 -12.03 -68.44 38.55
C GLY A 968 -13.53 -68.73 38.72
N THR A 969 -14.31 -67.69 39.07
CA THR A 969 -15.73 -67.86 39.43
C THR A 969 -16.61 -67.57 38.22
N THR A 970 -17.20 -68.61 37.63
CA THR A 970 -18.34 -68.46 36.72
C THR A 970 -19.63 -68.50 37.52
N THR A 971 -20.59 -67.64 37.26
CA THR A 971 -21.87 -67.64 37.99
C THR A 971 -23.03 -68.22 37.17
N ASN A 972 -22.98 -68.19 35.82
CA ASN A 972 -24.00 -68.74 34.92
C ASN A 972 -23.50 -68.83 33.46
N PHE A 973 -23.90 -69.87 32.70
CA PHE A 973 -23.64 -70.03 31.25
C PHE A 973 -24.85 -69.72 30.34
N GLY A 974 -26.00 -69.35 30.89
CA GLY A 974 -27.18 -68.90 30.12
C GLY A 974 -27.57 -69.84 28.97
N GLN A 975 -27.90 -69.28 27.81
CA GLN A 975 -28.19 -70.05 26.59
C GLN A 975 -26.92 -70.35 25.79
N LEU A 976 -26.59 -71.65 25.65
CA LEU A 976 -25.42 -72.14 24.92
C LEU A 976 -25.86 -72.90 23.65
N LEU A 977 -25.44 -72.43 22.47
CA LEU A 977 -25.69 -73.12 21.20
C LEU A 977 -24.36 -73.60 20.61
N CYS A 978 -24.12 -74.91 20.63
CA CYS A 978 -22.87 -75.52 20.16
C CYS A 978 -23.08 -76.91 19.54
N LYS A 979 -22.19 -77.29 18.61
CA LYS A 979 -22.13 -78.65 18.04
C LYS A 979 -21.04 -79.53 18.65
N ASN A 980 -19.92 -78.94 19.11
CA ASN A 980 -18.81 -79.62 19.79
C ASN A 980 -18.14 -78.66 20.80
N ILE A 981 -18.12 -78.98 22.09
CA ILE A 981 -17.42 -78.21 23.15
C ILE A 981 -16.57 -79.15 24.00
N ALA A 982 -15.40 -78.68 24.42
CA ALA A 982 -14.56 -79.33 25.44
C ALA A 982 -14.36 -78.41 26.66
N PHE A 983 -14.54 -78.96 27.86
CA PHE A 983 -14.23 -78.29 29.13
C PHE A 983 -12.96 -78.93 29.73
N SER A 984 -12.06 -78.10 30.25
CA SER A 984 -10.73 -78.56 30.72
C SER A 984 -10.59 -78.78 32.23
N THR A 985 -11.62 -78.48 33.02
CA THR A 985 -11.64 -78.68 34.49
C THR A 985 -13.06 -78.96 35.01
N VAL A 986 -13.17 -79.75 36.08
CA VAL A 986 -14.44 -80.15 36.71
C VAL A 986 -15.10 -78.94 37.36
N MET A 987 -16.26 -78.53 36.83
CA MET A 987 -17.14 -77.54 37.45
C MET A 987 -17.88 -78.16 38.64
N THR A 988 -17.57 -77.74 39.87
CA THR A 988 -18.36 -78.12 41.05
C THR A 988 -19.56 -77.18 41.22
N GLY A 989 -20.78 -77.71 41.14
CA GLY A 989 -22.00 -77.04 41.60
C GLY A 989 -22.83 -76.24 40.59
N GLN A 990 -22.76 -76.53 39.28
CA GLN A 990 -23.57 -75.80 38.27
C GLN A 990 -24.44 -76.70 37.39
N THR A 991 -25.64 -76.20 37.08
CA THR A 991 -26.64 -76.86 36.22
C THR A 991 -26.53 -76.32 34.78
N LEU A 992 -26.14 -77.18 33.83
CA LEU A 992 -26.22 -76.87 32.40
C LEU A 992 -27.64 -77.18 31.87
N TYR A 993 -28.29 -76.21 31.23
CA TYR A 993 -29.54 -76.41 30.50
C TYR A 993 -29.28 -76.61 29.00
N ASN A 994 -29.67 -77.77 28.46
CA ASN A 994 -29.60 -78.09 27.03
C ASN A 994 -31.01 -77.98 26.40
N LYS A 995 -31.12 -77.36 25.22
CA LYS A 995 -32.34 -77.38 24.41
C LYS A 995 -32.29 -78.58 23.44
N THR A 996 -33.42 -79.28 23.34
CA THR A 996 -33.64 -80.51 22.56
C THR A 996 -33.02 -80.44 21.16
N GLY A 997 -32.09 -81.37 20.86
CA GLY A 997 -31.43 -81.52 19.55
C GLY A 997 -29.90 -81.35 19.52
N SER A 998 -29.25 -81.01 20.64
CA SER A 998 -27.78 -80.81 20.70
C SER A 998 -27.07 -82.03 21.32
N THR A 999 -26.16 -82.67 20.59
CA THR A 999 -25.36 -83.81 21.06
C THR A 999 -24.14 -83.34 21.85
N PHE A 1000 -24.03 -83.73 23.12
CA PHE A 1000 -22.83 -83.53 23.94
C PHE A 1000 -21.85 -84.70 23.70
N LYS A 1001 -20.62 -84.42 23.25
CA LYS A 1001 -19.52 -85.40 23.27
C LYS A 1001 -18.49 -84.97 24.30
N VAL A 1002 -18.46 -85.66 25.45
CA VAL A 1002 -17.41 -85.51 26.45
C VAL A 1002 -16.21 -86.36 26.02
N PHE A 1003 -15.09 -85.73 25.65
CA PHE A 1003 -13.82 -86.43 25.48
C PHE A 1003 -13.13 -86.53 26.86
N ALA A 1004 -13.18 -87.71 27.47
CA ALA A 1004 -12.33 -88.02 28.62
C ALA A 1004 -10.93 -88.39 28.11
N GLY A 1005 -10.01 -87.43 28.13
CA GLY A 1005 -8.59 -87.62 27.87
C GLY A 1005 -7.79 -86.78 28.86
N PHE A 1006 -7.70 -87.21 30.11
CA PHE A 1006 -6.83 -86.56 31.10
C PHE A 1006 -5.44 -87.17 31.03
N THR A 1007 -4.43 -86.36 30.77
CA THR A 1007 -3.05 -86.67 31.14
C THR A 1007 -2.32 -85.38 31.49
N ASN A 1008 -2.29 -85.03 32.78
CA ASN A 1008 -1.03 -84.70 33.46
C ASN A 1008 -1.17 -84.51 34.98
N TYR A 1009 -0.08 -84.90 35.64
CA TYR A 1009 0.21 -84.91 37.08
C TYR A 1009 0.63 -83.53 37.59
N ILE A 1010 0.06 -83.06 38.72
CA ILE A 1010 0.75 -82.16 39.68
C ILE A 1010 0.31 -82.55 41.11
N ASP A 1011 1.28 -82.85 41.97
CA ASP A 1011 1.25 -83.00 43.45
C ASP A 1011 0.42 -84.11 44.12
N GLY A 1012 0.61 -85.36 43.70
CA GLY A 1012 0.68 -86.51 44.62
C GLY A 1012 -0.54 -86.84 45.51
N THR A 1013 -1.69 -86.19 45.32
CA THR A 1013 -2.90 -86.41 46.14
C THR A 1013 -4.12 -86.54 45.24
N LEU A 1014 -4.75 -87.72 45.28
CA LEU A 1014 -5.95 -88.07 44.54
C LEU A 1014 -7.15 -87.22 45.01
N MET A 1015 -7.62 -86.27 44.21
CA MET A 1015 -8.91 -85.63 44.46
C MET A 1015 -10.05 -86.58 44.07
N GLN A 1016 -10.84 -86.99 45.07
CA GLN A 1016 -12.17 -87.55 44.86
C GLN A 1016 -13.09 -86.46 44.28
N ALA A 1017 -13.65 -86.71 43.10
CA ALA A 1017 -14.75 -85.91 42.55
C ALA A 1017 -16.08 -86.39 43.12
N THR A 1018 -16.76 -85.56 43.90
CA THR A 1018 -18.13 -85.78 44.38
C THR A 1018 -19.14 -85.14 43.41
N GLY A 1019 -19.84 -85.98 42.64
CA GLY A 1019 -21.20 -85.76 42.13
C GLY A 1019 -21.41 -84.77 40.97
N GLY A 1020 -21.72 -85.28 39.77
CA GLY A 1020 -22.30 -84.51 38.67
C GLY A 1020 -23.34 -85.32 37.89
N ILE A 1021 -24.57 -84.82 37.81
CA ILE A 1021 -25.69 -85.42 37.05
C ILE A 1021 -25.88 -84.64 35.75
N PHE A 1022 -26.03 -85.34 34.62
CA PHE A 1022 -26.23 -84.75 33.29
C PHE A 1022 -27.56 -85.24 32.68
N ILE A 1023 -28.27 -84.39 31.93
CA ILE A 1023 -29.45 -84.81 31.13
C ILE A 1023 -29.12 -84.63 29.65
N VAL A 1024 -29.20 -85.72 28.88
CA VAL A 1024 -29.05 -85.72 27.42
C VAL A 1024 -30.25 -86.44 26.82
N ASP A 1025 -31.00 -85.75 25.96
CA ASP A 1025 -32.19 -86.27 25.27
C ASP A 1025 -33.20 -86.98 26.19
N GLY A 1026 -33.57 -86.33 27.30
CA GLY A 1026 -34.52 -86.87 28.28
C GLY A 1026 -33.95 -87.98 29.17
N THR A 1027 -32.65 -88.31 29.07
CA THR A 1027 -32.00 -89.37 29.84
C THR A 1027 -30.97 -88.80 30.81
N LEU A 1028 -31.07 -89.19 32.08
CA LEU A 1028 -30.25 -88.81 33.22
C LEU A 1028 -29.00 -89.70 33.29
N TYR A 1029 -27.81 -89.10 33.30
CA TYR A 1029 -26.51 -89.78 33.36
C TYR A 1029 -25.72 -89.35 34.59
N ASN A 1030 -25.08 -90.32 35.26
CA ASN A 1030 -24.07 -90.08 36.29
C ASN A 1030 -22.84 -90.95 35.98
N PHE A 1031 -21.70 -90.30 35.74
CA PHE A 1031 -20.42 -90.93 35.37
C PHE A 1031 -20.53 -92.05 34.32
N GLY A 1032 -21.30 -91.81 33.24
CA GLY A 1032 -21.43 -92.74 32.11
C GLY A 1032 -22.48 -93.85 32.29
N THR A 1033 -23.18 -93.88 33.41
CA THR A 1033 -24.30 -94.80 33.68
C THR A 1033 -25.64 -94.08 33.59
N VAL A 1034 -26.58 -94.61 32.82
CA VAL A 1034 -27.97 -94.14 32.75
C VAL A 1034 -28.66 -94.44 34.09
N ILE A 1035 -29.18 -93.41 34.75
CA ILE A 1035 -29.87 -93.53 36.05
C ILE A 1035 -31.36 -93.17 36.00
N GLY A 1036 -31.89 -92.76 34.85
CA GLY A 1036 -33.33 -92.64 34.63
C GLY A 1036 -33.69 -91.83 33.38
N THR A 1037 -34.94 -91.92 32.93
CA THR A 1037 -35.53 -91.00 31.93
C THR A 1037 -36.42 -89.99 32.64
N VAL A 1038 -36.28 -88.72 32.28
CA VAL A 1038 -37.08 -87.60 32.82
C VAL A 1038 -37.94 -87.07 31.67
N ASN A 1039 -39.25 -87.00 31.90
CA ASN A 1039 -40.23 -86.49 30.94
C ASN A 1039 -40.18 -84.98 30.82
#